data_AF-W2N579-F1
#
_entry.id   AF-W2N579-F1
#
_cell.length_a   1.000
_cell.length_b   1.000
_cell.length_c   1.000
_cell.angle_alpha   90.00
_cell.angle_beta   90.00
_cell.angle_gamma   90.00
#
_symmetry.space_group_name_H-M   'P 1'
#
loop_
_entity.id
_entity.type
_entity.pdbx_description
1 polymer ?
#
loop_
_entity_poly.entity_id
_entity_poly.type
_entity_poly.pdbx_seq_one_letter_code
_entity_poly.pdbx_strand_id
1 'polypeptide(L)'
;MVNVFSYTCNIFCYFCSLLHRRFAHMKPISTPPPMYRPSLSSAVNDAFNSYWRLSSSTRSLLQSSLPKFRVDADGIVTLDWNSWLSCVEANAKAANDIANAIETTWALAMEAEQFVSEAINFDGESRNRLAARGLAHSGSLEQIEAMLRGGEYFLAFVVGVTVLENTLYDLHDERSTSSGLVTSRKKNMILRDLLHSDILVATLPEGLSRLLKILFLPSGLNLRNLAWHGFLAPFELPKCFGCLTLLLIMALPKHFGKLSSGGIVEKTELVRIDSFDSRFTMIYGENGEIHQDLTTVLRQEAPYVRDEVIRKWSTSPFIPLGRSNLLRRAIEMLVVKGDELWFLFAVLPVLEHALRLEFLRVNQERAGLSSAYGLAQIDAYYSTLDGFGQKDKHQVLLHPAVLRDTDKEGSSSEETDVAGSVANALYEKLPFASLAVLLDLFMMSNGPNLRAKLCHGEANLSSFLDSRGTTTISVATRLLLEALVLLCETSRGQDIAHEAAKFSTSAPVRQCLQSFTTTTSSSFHPFYRLHRALSAVHCVTAEFAAFRSLWTTYHLEDVHNHGVETTKISSLTRVVFDTIQTRDGVKFTLVEKTDRVVGFLTALDWTATPEASTLTKKKTFAQLIRQLGRQLRDVADRICSDFKSNHRSNATESRSSVFLALMDGKNSSGRSSMSLLERSMERNLLALSDQDGLSVASCMMEIITCCQRSLQVFRSRVEQLQRLVTEGKARTNHRRTLLTSIFFLPAFEYMQLMSLGIVEHQLVHLYDVARQQKSTNISLCPRAVNVEQLQRKLLQCITSFEGCTGGSEASQKSGEQAVERALQFLNSKAVKAAFPSSKC
;
A
#
# COMPACT_ATOMS: atom_id res chain seq x y z
N MET A 1 47.34 8.54 -26.69
CA MET A 1 47.86 8.23 -25.34
C MET A 1 48.38 9.51 -24.72
N VAL A 2 48.10 9.76 -23.43
CA VAL A 2 48.30 11.02 -22.69
C VAL A 2 47.28 12.12 -23.05
N ASN A 3 46.02 11.98 -22.61
CA ASN A 3 45.17 13.14 -22.22
C ASN A 3 43.82 12.82 -21.54
N VAL A 4 43.46 11.54 -21.32
CA VAL A 4 42.17 11.19 -20.67
C VAL A 4 42.33 10.65 -19.25
N PHE A 5 43.54 10.25 -18.84
CA PHE A 5 43.83 9.65 -17.53
C PHE A 5 43.95 10.65 -16.35
N SER A 6 43.78 11.95 -16.60
CA SER A 6 44.04 12.99 -15.60
C SER A 6 42.79 13.45 -14.84
N TYR A 7 41.57 13.29 -15.37
CA TYR A 7 40.41 14.01 -14.81
C TYR A 7 39.75 13.36 -13.59
N THR A 8 39.65 12.03 -13.50
CA THR A 8 38.96 11.37 -12.38
C THR A 8 39.83 11.16 -11.14
N CYS A 9 41.13 10.88 -11.31
CA CYS A 9 42.07 10.73 -10.19
C CYS A 9 42.56 12.09 -9.63
N ASN A 10 42.72 13.11 -10.48
CA ASN A 10 43.02 14.45 -9.96
C ASN A 10 41.82 15.07 -9.26
N ILE A 11 40.55 14.84 -9.64
CA ILE A 11 39.46 15.50 -8.92
C ILE A 11 39.40 15.10 -7.44
N PHE A 12 39.65 13.84 -7.08
CA PHE A 12 39.60 13.40 -5.67
C PHE A 12 40.84 13.84 -4.86
N CYS A 13 42.05 13.71 -5.41
CA CYS A 13 43.29 14.15 -4.76
C CYS A 13 43.51 15.68 -4.80
N TYR A 14 43.04 16.35 -5.85
CA TYR A 14 43.04 17.81 -5.97
C TYR A 14 41.96 18.42 -5.07
N PHE A 15 40.75 17.87 -4.95
CA PHE A 15 39.79 18.37 -3.95
C PHE A 15 40.32 18.24 -2.52
N CYS A 16 40.89 17.08 -2.16
CA CYS A 16 41.45 16.88 -0.82
C CYS A 16 42.63 17.82 -0.52
N SER A 17 43.52 18.08 -1.49
CA SER A 17 44.66 19.00 -1.32
C SER A 17 44.32 20.48 -1.43
N LEU A 18 43.32 20.87 -2.25
CA LEU A 18 42.85 22.25 -2.37
C LEU A 18 42.04 22.70 -1.14
N LEU A 19 41.28 21.79 -0.53
CA LEU A 19 40.63 22.02 0.77
C LEU A 19 41.70 22.20 1.86
N HIS A 20 42.72 21.35 1.92
CA HIS A 20 43.79 21.48 2.93
C HIS A 20 44.57 22.80 2.82
N ARG A 21 44.84 23.28 1.59
CA ARG A 21 45.58 24.54 1.37
C ARG A 21 44.74 25.81 1.55
N ARG A 22 43.42 25.79 1.27
CA ARG A 22 42.54 26.96 1.45
C ARG A 22 42.17 27.25 2.91
N PHE A 23 42.22 26.25 3.80
CA PHE A 23 41.90 26.43 5.23
C PHE A 23 43.11 26.75 6.12
N ALA A 24 44.34 26.70 5.59
CA ALA A 24 45.55 27.02 6.34
C ALA A 24 45.70 28.52 6.72
N HIS A 25 44.90 29.41 6.12
CA HIS A 25 44.98 30.87 6.34
C HIS A 25 43.68 31.53 6.83
N MET A 26 42.65 30.76 7.20
CA MET A 26 41.43 31.35 7.78
C MET A 26 41.43 31.20 9.29
N LYS A 27 41.16 32.31 10.00
CA LYS A 27 40.90 32.34 11.44
C LYS A 27 39.90 31.23 11.83
N PRO A 28 40.03 30.65 13.03
CA PRO A 28 39.21 29.50 13.43
C PRO A 28 37.73 29.89 13.43
N ILE A 29 37.00 29.39 12.44
CA ILE A 29 35.54 29.27 12.48
C ILE A 29 35.26 28.18 13.51
N SER A 30 34.42 28.46 14.50
CA SER A 30 34.19 27.62 15.69
C SER A 30 33.60 26.23 15.40
N THR A 31 33.29 25.91 14.15
CA THR A 31 32.92 24.56 13.68
C THR A 31 33.38 24.38 12.23
N PRO A 32 34.20 23.37 11.88
CA PRO A 32 34.53 23.08 10.49
C PRO A 32 33.27 22.69 9.70
N PRO A 33 33.18 23.03 8.40
CA PRO A 33 32.05 22.63 7.57
C PRO A 33 31.91 21.10 7.58
N PRO A 34 30.68 20.56 7.55
CA PRO A 34 30.47 19.12 7.62
C PRO A 34 31.13 18.44 6.41
N MET A 35 32.12 17.60 6.69
CA MET A 35 32.87 16.85 5.69
C MET A 35 32.06 15.63 5.26
N TYR A 36 31.93 15.42 3.95
CA TYR A 36 31.28 14.22 3.41
C TYR A 36 31.97 12.94 3.92
N ARG A 37 31.16 11.96 4.35
CA ARG A 37 31.62 10.61 4.70
C ARG A 37 30.78 9.58 3.92
N PRO A 38 31.41 8.58 3.29
CA PRO A 38 30.67 7.48 2.66
C PRO A 38 29.79 6.76 3.67
N SER A 39 28.60 6.33 3.25
CA SER A 39 27.73 5.47 4.07
C SER A 39 28.12 4.00 3.97
N LEU A 40 29.42 3.74 3.88
CA LEU A 40 30.02 2.41 3.77
C LEU A 40 30.88 2.18 5.01
N SER A 41 30.81 0.99 5.59
CA SER A 41 31.81 0.57 6.58
C SER A 41 33.20 0.53 5.94
N SER A 42 34.26 0.58 6.76
CA SER A 42 35.64 0.48 6.25
C SER A 42 35.84 -0.78 5.41
N ALA A 43 35.26 -1.91 5.82
CA ALA A 43 35.38 -3.16 5.10
C ALA A 43 34.68 -3.12 3.72
N VAL A 44 33.46 -2.59 3.65
CA VAL A 44 32.75 -2.43 2.37
C VAL A 44 33.47 -1.44 1.46
N ASN A 45 33.92 -0.31 2.01
CA ASN A 45 34.67 0.71 1.26
C ASN A 45 35.99 0.14 0.69
N ASP A 46 36.68 -0.68 1.47
CA ASP A 46 37.92 -1.33 1.07
C ASP A 46 37.69 -2.36 -0.03
N ALA A 47 36.66 -3.20 0.10
CA ALA A 47 36.29 -4.16 -0.93
C ALA A 47 35.88 -3.46 -2.24
N PHE A 48 35.04 -2.42 -2.15
CA PHE A 48 34.57 -1.66 -3.30
C PHE A 48 35.72 -0.98 -4.05
N ASN A 49 36.69 -0.38 -3.34
CA ASN A 49 37.80 0.36 -3.94
C ASN A 49 39.08 -0.46 -4.14
N SER A 50 39.05 -1.77 -3.89
CA SER A 50 40.21 -2.67 -3.96
C SER A 50 40.99 -2.56 -5.27
N TYR A 51 40.29 -2.52 -6.41
CA TYR A 51 40.89 -2.36 -7.75
C TYR A 51 41.83 -1.15 -7.87
N TRP A 52 41.47 -0.02 -7.27
CA TRP A 52 42.27 1.20 -7.36
C TRP A 52 43.51 1.20 -6.47
N ARG A 53 43.63 0.23 -5.56
CA ARG A 53 44.85 0.00 -4.76
C ARG A 53 45.90 -0.80 -5.52
N LEU A 54 45.51 -1.47 -6.62
CA LEU A 54 46.44 -2.19 -7.48
C LEU A 54 47.36 -1.21 -8.23
N SER A 55 48.60 -1.65 -8.46
CA SER A 55 49.56 -0.89 -9.27
C SER A 55 49.01 -0.63 -10.67
N SER A 56 49.40 0.48 -11.30
CA SER A 56 49.01 0.78 -12.68
C SER A 56 49.40 -0.33 -13.66
N SER A 57 50.55 -0.98 -13.44
CA SER A 57 51.01 -2.11 -14.26
C SER A 57 50.09 -3.33 -14.11
N THR A 58 49.67 -3.65 -12.89
CA THR A 58 48.74 -4.75 -12.61
C THR A 58 47.39 -4.48 -13.26
N ARG A 59 46.84 -3.26 -13.13
CA ARG A 59 45.57 -2.88 -13.75
C ARG A 59 45.60 -3.00 -15.28
N SER A 60 46.67 -2.53 -15.92
CA SER A 60 46.85 -2.67 -17.37
C SER A 60 46.99 -4.14 -17.81
N LEU A 61 47.75 -4.94 -17.05
CA LEU A 61 47.88 -6.38 -17.30
C LEU A 61 46.51 -7.07 -17.24
N LEU A 62 45.74 -6.82 -16.18
CA LEU A 62 44.39 -7.38 -16.02
C LEU A 62 43.53 -7.05 -17.23
N GLN A 63 43.40 -5.77 -17.60
CA GLN A 63 42.58 -5.35 -18.75
C GLN A 63 43.02 -5.98 -20.08
N SER A 64 44.33 -6.10 -20.31
CA SER A 64 44.85 -6.70 -21.54
C SER A 64 44.59 -8.20 -21.66
N SER A 65 44.43 -8.89 -20.52
CA SER A 65 44.21 -10.33 -20.44
C SER A 65 42.75 -10.76 -20.61
N LEU A 66 41.80 -9.82 -20.53
CA LEU A 66 40.36 -10.14 -20.57
C LEU A 66 39.88 -10.42 -22.00
N PRO A 67 38.87 -11.30 -22.16
CA PRO A 67 38.16 -11.41 -23.43
C PRO A 67 37.48 -10.08 -23.78
N LYS A 68 37.29 -9.83 -25.08
CA LYS A 68 36.73 -8.59 -25.61
C LYS A 68 35.26 -8.72 -25.96
N PHE A 69 34.47 -7.70 -25.67
CA PHE A 69 33.06 -7.62 -26.05
C PHE A 69 32.91 -7.54 -27.58
N ARG A 70 31.84 -8.14 -28.09
CA ARG A 70 31.42 -8.07 -29.49
C ARG A 70 29.91 -7.91 -29.58
N VAL A 71 29.44 -7.28 -30.64
CA VAL A 71 28.01 -7.15 -30.96
C VAL A 71 27.77 -7.82 -32.31
N ASP A 72 26.76 -8.69 -32.38
CA ASP A 72 26.39 -9.37 -33.63
C ASP A 72 25.41 -8.54 -34.50
N ALA A 73 24.95 -9.13 -35.61
CA ALA A 73 24.05 -8.47 -36.55
C ALA A 73 22.66 -8.15 -35.94
N ASP A 74 22.23 -8.93 -34.96
CA ASP A 74 20.95 -8.76 -34.24
C ASP A 74 21.09 -7.80 -33.05
N GLY A 75 22.29 -7.23 -32.83
CA GLY A 75 22.58 -6.32 -31.74
C GLY A 75 22.88 -7.02 -30.41
N ILE A 76 22.97 -8.35 -30.38
CA ILE A 76 23.21 -9.12 -29.16
C ILE A 76 24.68 -9.02 -28.79
N VAL A 77 24.94 -8.76 -27.50
CA VAL A 77 26.30 -8.69 -26.97
C VAL A 77 26.82 -10.09 -26.66
N THR A 78 28.05 -10.36 -27.10
CA THR A 78 28.77 -11.60 -26.83
C THR A 78 30.11 -11.31 -26.17
N LEU A 79 30.45 -12.17 -25.20
CA LEU A 79 31.73 -12.25 -24.52
C LEU A 79 31.99 -13.74 -24.27
N ASP A 80 33.24 -14.17 -24.36
CA ASP A 80 33.62 -15.50 -23.88
C ASP A 80 33.66 -15.50 -22.34
N TRP A 81 32.49 -15.77 -21.75
CA TRP A 81 32.29 -15.75 -20.30
C TRP A 81 33.16 -16.78 -19.57
N ASN A 82 33.42 -17.94 -20.17
CA ASN A 82 34.21 -18.99 -19.53
C ASN A 82 35.71 -18.70 -19.63
N SER A 83 36.17 -18.06 -20.72
CA SER A 83 37.52 -17.49 -20.75
C SER A 83 37.69 -16.40 -19.70
N TRP A 84 36.69 -15.52 -19.50
CA TRP A 84 36.72 -14.54 -18.40
C TRP A 84 36.82 -15.22 -17.02
N LEU A 85 36.04 -16.26 -16.77
CA LEU A 85 36.10 -17.03 -15.51
C LEU A 85 37.48 -17.68 -15.32
N SER A 86 38.06 -18.22 -16.38
CA SER A 86 39.41 -18.78 -16.35
C SER A 86 40.45 -17.73 -15.98
N CYS A 87 40.32 -16.48 -16.47
CA CYS A 87 41.17 -15.36 -16.05
C CYS A 87 41.02 -15.07 -14.56
N VAL A 88 39.78 -15.05 -14.03
CA VAL A 88 39.52 -14.83 -12.60
C VAL A 88 40.22 -15.90 -11.75
N GLU A 89 40.11 -17.17 -12.13
CA GLU A 89 40.75 -18.27 -11.40
C GLU A 89 42.28 -18.26 -11.51
N ALA A 90 42.81 -17.95 -12.70
CA ALA A 90 44.26 -17.87 -12.92
C ALA A 90 44.88 -16.74 -12.09
N ASN A 91 44.24 -15.57 -12.02
CA ASN A 91 44.70 -14.43 -11.25
C ASN A 91 44.69 -14.72 -9.73
N ALA A 92 43.70 -15.48 -9.26
CA ALA A 92 43.56 -15.88 -7.86
C ALA A 92 44.44 -17.06 -7.44
N LYS A 93 45.00 -17.84 -8.38
CA LYS A 93 45.90 -18.98 -8.11
C LYS A 93 47.38 -18.63 -8.30
N ALA A 94 47.69 -17.44 -8.83
CA ALA A 94 49.06 -17.01 -9.07
C ALA A 94 49.82 -16.85 -7.74
N ALA A 95 51.12 -17.14 -7.71
CA ALA A 95 51.95 -17.20 -6.49
C ALA A 95 51.96 -15.91 -5.63
N ASN A 96 51.47 -14.79 -6.16
CA ASN A 96 51.38 -13.49 -5.48
C ASN A 96 49.93 -12.95 -5.41
N ASP A 97 48.90 -13.75 -5.73
CA ASP A 97 47.50 -13.33 -5.85
C ASP A 97 47.35 -12.02 -6.65
N ILE A 98 47.67 -12.09 -7.95
CA ILE A 98 47.79 -10.91 -8.83
C ILE A 98 46.58 -9.96 -8.70
N ALA A 99 45.38 -10.55 -8.64
CA ALA A 99 44.14 -9.86 -8.33
C ALA A 99 43.05 -10.83 -7.90
N ASN A 100 42.12 -10.38 -7.08
CA ASN A 100 40.94 -11.15 -6.70
C ASN A 100 39.80 -11.03 -7.74
N ALA A 101 38.71 -11.76 -7.49
CA ALA A 101 37.55 -11.78 -8.37
C ALA A 101 36.86 -10.41 -8.52
N ILE A 102 36.78 -9.63 -7.45
CA ILE A 102 36.19 -8.28 -7.47
C ILE A 102 37.03 -7.35 -8.36
N GLU A 103 38.35 -7.38 -8.20
CA GLU A 103 39.29 -6.57 -8.97
C GLU A 103 39.28 -6.94 -10.46
N THR A 104 39.17 -8.23 -10.78
CA THR A 104 39.02 -8.70 -12.16
C THR A 104 37.67 -8.29 -12.76
N THR A 105 36.59 -8.29 -11.96
CA THR A 105 35.29 -7.73 -12.37
C THR A 105 35.34 -6.22 -12.63
N TRP A 106 36.08 -5.45 -11.82
CA TRP A 106 36.34 -4.04 -12.08
C TRP A 106 37.07 -3.81 -13.40
N ALA A 107 38.11 -4.62 -13.69
CA ALA A 107 38.80 -4.56 -14.97
C ALA A 107 37.85 -4.82 -16.15
N LEU A 108 36.93 -5.79 -16.03
CA LEU A 108 35.89 -6.04 -17.03
C LEU A 108 34.90 -4.88 -17.17
N ALA A 109 34.51 -4.23 -16.08
CA ALA A 109 33.66 -3.05 -16.13
C ALA A 109 34.34 -1.90 -16.90
N MET A 110 35.63 -1.68 -16.67
CA MET A 110 36.40 -0.68 -17.42
C MET A 110 36.49 -1.02 -18.91
N GLU A 111 36.66 -2.30 -19.25
CA GLU A 111 36.58 -2.77 -20.64
C GLU A 111 35.20 -2.52 -21.26
N ALA A 112 34.13 -2.74 -20.50
CA ALA A 112 32.77 -2.43 -20.95
C ALA A 112 32.57 -0.93 -21.23
N GLU A 113 33.14 -0.06 -20.39
CA GLU A 113 33.13 1.40 -20.64
C GLU A 113 33.85 1.74 -21.93
N GLN A 114 35.06 1.19 -22.13
CA GLN A 114 35.85 1.40 -23.34
C GLN A 114 35.08 0.93 -24.57
N PHE A 115 34.49 -0.27 -24.52
CA PHE A 115 33.68 -0.83 -25.61
C PHE A 115 32.48 0.06 -25.95
N VAL A 116 31.70 0.48 -24.96
CA VAL A 116 30.54 1.36 -25.18
C VAL A 116 30.98 2.73 -25.72
N SER A 117 32.14 3.23 -25.30
CA SER A 117 32.72 4.48 -25.79
C SER A 117 33.35 4.39 -27.18
N GLU A 118 33.90 3.23 -27.58
CA GLU A 118 34.53 2.99 -28.89
C GLU A 118 33.54 2.53 -29.96
N ALA A 119 32.43 1.90 -29.55
CA ALA A 119 31.28 1.61 -30.40
C ALA A 119 30.51 2.89 -30.83
N ILE A 120 31.22 4.02 -30.93
CA ILE A 120 30.78 5.31 -31.46
C ILE A 120 29.92 5.04 -32.69
N ASN A 121 28.63 5.30 -32.55
CA ASN A 121 27.51 4.91 -33.40
C ASN A 121 26.72 3.66 -32.95
N PHE A 122 26.19 3.70 -31.71
CA PHE A 122 24.79 3.27 -31.46
C PHE A 122 23.78 4.20 -32.18
N ASP A 123 24.10 4.72 -33.36
CA ASP A 123 23.30 5.68 -34.14
C ASP A 123 22.21 4.98 -34.96
N GLY A 124 21.84 3.77 -34.56
CA GLY A 124 20.69 3.07 -35.09
C GLY A 124 19.71 2.84 -33.96
N GLU A 125 18.65 3.65 -33.91
CA GLU A 125 17.38 3.36 -33.21
C GLU A 125 16.89 1.90 -33.42
N SER A 126 17.45 1.20 -34.42
CA SER A 126 17.24 -0.19 -34.80
C SER A 126 17.95 -1.25 -33.92
N ARG A 127 19.24 -1.11 -33.56
CA ARG A 127 20.05 -2.25 -33.05
C ARG A 127 19.77 -2.65 -31.59
N ASN A 128 19.58 -1.68 -30.70
CA ASN A 128 19.19 -1.97 -29.30
C ASN A 128 17.76 -2.53 -29.22
N ARG A 129 16.86 -2.05 -30.09
CA ARG A 129 15.51 -2.60 -30.22
C ARG A 129 15.51 -4.01 -30.78
N LEU A 130 16.43 -4.34 -31.68
CA LEU A 130 16.58 -5.67 -32.26
C LEU A 130 17.06 -6.69 -31.21
N ALA A 131 18.10 -6.35 -30.45
CA ALA A 131 18.70 -7.25 -29.47
C ALA A 131 17.71 -7.67 -28.38
N ALA A 132 16.99 -6.68 -27.83
CA ALA A 132 16.05 -6.88 -26.72
C ALA A 132 14.59 -7.01 -27.18
N ARG A 133 14.34 -7.25 -28.47
CA ARG A 133 12.99 -7.22 -29.04
C ARG A 133 12.10 -8.26 -28.36
N GLY A 134 11.05 -7.77 -27.68
CA GLY A 134 10.09 -8.63 -26.98
C GLY A 134 10.36 -8.83 -25.48
N LEU A 135 11.42 -8.25 -24.92
CA LEU A 135 11.61 -8.16 -23.46
C LEU A 135 10.71 -7.07 -22.85
N ALA A 136 10.27 -7.24 -21.59
CA ALA A 136 9.25 -6.40 -20.98
C ALA A 136 9.63 -4.90 -20.89
N HIS A 137 10.93 -4.58 -20.76
CA HIS A 137 11.45 -3.21 -20.62
C HIS A 137 12.40 -2.79 -21.76
N SER A 138 12.29 -3.41 -22.93
CA SER A 138 13.21 -3.11 -24.05
C SER A 138 13.19 -1.63 -24.47
N GLY A 139 12.06 -0.94 -24.28
CA GLY A 139 11.93 0.50 -24.55
C GLY A 139 12.77 1.41 -23.64
N SER A 140 13.22 0.92 -22.48
CA SER A 140 14.03 1.70 -21.54
C SER A 140 15.54 1.70 -21.88
N LEU A 141 16.01 0.83 -22.79
CA LEU A 141 17.42 0.73 -23.14
C LEU A 141 17.97 2.02 -23.77
N GLU A 142 17.19 2.64 -24.65
CA GLU A 142 17.55 3.94 -25.27
C GLU A 142 17.71 5.03 -24.21
N GLN A 143 16.88 4.99 -23.17
CA GLN A 143 16.97 5.95 -22.07
C GLN A 143 18.20 5.71 -21.20
N ILE A 144 18.54 4.45 -20.90
CA ILE A 144 19.76 4.09 -20.17
C ILE A 144 20.99 4.58 -20.94
N GLU A 145 21.01 4.38 -22.26
CA GLU A 145 22.10 4.84 -23.12
C GLU A 145 22.20 6.37 -23.15
N ALA A 146 21.06 7.07 -23.27
CA ALA A 146 21.01 8.53 -23.20
C ALA A 146 21.50 9.06 -21.84
N MET A 147 21.17 8.37 -20.74
CA MET A 147 21.67 8.67 -19.40
C MET A 147 23.20 8.50 -19.32
N LEU A 148 23.75 7.42 -19.87
CA LEU A 148 25.20 7.19 -19.91
C LEU A 148 25.93 8.27 -20.73
N ARG A 149 25.38 8.66 -21.89
CA ARG A 149 25.93 9.74 -22.72
C ARG A 149 25.82 11.12 -22.05
N GLY A 150 24.73 11.35 -21.31
CA GLY A 150 24.45 12.60 -20.61
C GLY A 150 25.19 12.78 -19.28
N GLY A 151 25.97 11.80 -18.81
CA GLY A 151 26.67 11.88 -17.53
C GLY A 151 25.83 11.44 -16.32
N GLU A 152 24.65 10.86 -16.53
CA GLU A 152 23.73 10.39 -15.49
C GLU A 152 24.05 8.96 -15.03
N TYR A 153 25.30 8.69 -14.66
CA TYR A 153 25.80 7.33 -14.42
C TYR A 153 25.03 6.60 -13.32
N PHE A 154 24.68 7.30 -12.24
CA PHE A 154 23.87 6.74 -11.16
C PHE A 154 22.50 6.27 -11.66
N LEU A 155 21.76 7.11 -12.40
CA LEU A 155 20.45 6.71 -12.91
C LEU A 155 20.54 5.63 -13.99
N ALA A 156 21.53 5.71 -14.89
CA ALA A 156 21.75 4.67 -15.88
C ALA A 156 21.94 3.30 -15.22
N PHE A 157 22.69 3.23 -14.12
CA PHE A 157 22.88 2.00 -13.37
C PHE A 157 21.62 1.56 -12.62
N VAL A 158 20.94 2.43 -11.88
CA VAL A 158 19.76 2.06 -11.07
C VAL A 158 18.59 1.64 -11.97
N VAL A 159 18.35 2.33 -13.09
CA VAL A 159 17.37 1.91 -14.10
C VAL A 159 17.83 0.62 -14.78
N GLY A 160 19.11 0.54 -15.17
CA GLY A 160 19.68 -0.64 -15.83
C GLY A 160 19.58 -1.91 -14.98
N VAL A 161 19.89 -1.85 -13.68
CA VAL A 161 19.85 -3.04 -12.82
C VAL A 161 18.42 -3.52 -12.60
N THR A 162 17.44 -2.62 -12.59
CA THR A 162 16.00 -2.97 -12.58
C THR A 162 15.60 -3.70 -13.85
N VAL A 163 16.01 -3.20 -15.02
CA VAL A 163 15.75 -3.85 -16.32
C VAL A 163 16.42 -5.21 -16.39
N LEU A 164 17.65 -5.32 -15.90
CA LEU A 164 18.40 -6.59 -15.82
C LEU A 164 17.68 -7.61 -14.92
N GLU A 165 17.24 -7.20 -13.73
CA GLU A 165 16.53 -8.06 -12.78
C GLU A 165 15.26 -8.64 -13.41
N ASN A 166 14.44 -7.82 -14.08
CA ASN A 166 13.25 -8.32 -14.77
C ASN A 166 13.59 -9.19 -15.99
N THR A 167 14.66 -8.87 -16.74
CA THR A 167 15.06 -9.69 -17.91
C THR A 167 15.49 -11.09 -17.46
N LEU A 168 16.17 -11.21 -16.32
CA LEU A 168 16.50 -12.50 -15.70
C LEU A 168 15.25 -13.24 -15.23
N TYR A 169 14.25 -12.52 -14.70
CA TYR A 169 12.95 -13.09 -14.34
C TYR A 169 12.21 -13.62 -15.58
N ASP A 170 12.13 -12.85 -16.66
CA ASP A 170 11.51 -13.25 -17.93
C ASP A 170 12.17 -14.53 -18.47
N LEU A 171 13.52 -14.59 -18.45
CA LEU A 171 14.28 -15.77 -18.86
C LEU A 171 13.95 -16.99 -17.99
N HIS A 172 13.87 -16.79 -16.67
CA HIS A 172 13.52 -17.84 -15.73
C HIS A 172 12.11 -18.38 -15.98
N ASP A 173 11.12 -17.51 -16.17
CA ASP A 173 9.72 -17.88 -16.40
C ASP A 173 9.55 -18.63 -17.73
N GLU A 174 10.20 -18.18 -18.80
CA GLU A 174 10.18 -18.88 -20.10
C GLU A 174 10.79 -20.29 -20.01
N ARG A 175 11.91 -20.44 -19.31
CA ARG A 175 12.57 -21.75 -19.14
C ARG A 175 11.80 -22.68 -18.19
N SER A 176 11.16 -22.12 -17.18
CA SER A 176 10.27 -22.85 -16.27
C SER A 176 9.07 -23.44 -17.01
N THR A 177 8.44 -22.65 -17.88
CA THR A 177 7.27 -23.08 -18.66
C THR A 177 7.64 -24.08 -19.75
N SER A 178 8.78 -23.89 -20.42
CA SER A 178 9.27 -24.77 -21.49
C SER A 178 9.71 -26.16 -20.99
N SER A 179 10.16 -26.28 -19.75
CA SER A 179 10.65 -27.54 -19.18
C SER A 179 9.54 -28.44 -18.63
N GLY A 180 8.28 -27.98 -18.57
CA GLY A 180 7.14 -28.74 -18.02
C GLY A 180 7.31 -29.13 -16.54
N LEU A 181 8.33 -28.62 -15.86
CA LEU A 181 8.82 -29.14 -14.59
C LEU A 181 8.12 -28.53 -13.36
N VAL A 182 7.23 -27.55 -13.53
CA VAL A 182 6.69 -26.76 -12.43
C VAL A 182 5.16 -26.65 -12.49
N THR A 183 4.48 -27.25 -11.51
CA THR A 183 3.02 -27.17 -11.31
C THR A 183 2.56 -25.87 -10.63
N SER A 184 3.48 -25.02 -10.15
CA SER A 184 3.16 -23.68 -9.62
C SER A 184 4.25 -22.63 -9.92
N ARG A 185 3.93 -21.58 -10.70
CA ARG A 185 4.85 -20.44 -10.92
C ARG A 185 5.29 -19.86 -9.56
N LYS A 186 6.59 -19.82 -9.27
CA LYS A 186 7.13 -19.10 -8.10
C LYS A 186 6.97 -17.60 -8.35
N LYS A 187 5.89 -17.02 -7.84
CA LYS A 187 5.65 -15.58 -7.90
C LYS A 187 6.62 -14.85 -6.97
N ASN A 188 7.08 -13.66 -7.37
CA ASN A 188 7.87 -12.71 -6.57
C ASN A 188 9.33 -13.16 -6.27
N MET A 189 10.07 -13.58 -7.29
CA MET A 189 11.51 -13.86 -7.15
C MET A 189 12.31 -12.56 -7.29
N ILE A 190 13.04 -12.16 -6.24
CA ILE A 190 13.97 -11.03 -6.30
C ILE A 190 15.32 -11.46 -6.93
N LEU A 191 16.18 -10.51 -7.31
CA LEU A 191 17.48 -10.78 -7.95
C LEU A 191 18.29 -11.86 -7.24
N ARG A 192 18.38 -11.82 -5.90
CA ARG A 192 19.10 -12.85 -5.13
C ARG A 192 18.55 -14.24 -5.41
N ASP A 193 17.23 -14.39 -5.41
CA ASP A 193 16.58 -15.68 -5.56
C ASP A 193 16.70 -16.17 -7.01
N LEU A 194 16.67 -15.26 -7.99
CA LEU A 194 16.96 -15.56 -9.40
C LEU A 194 18.38 -16.09 -9.59
N LEU A 195 19.40 -15.44 -9.00
CA LEU A 195 20.81 -15.85 -9.15
C LEU A 195 21.14 -17.18 -8.46
N HIS A 196 20.27 -17.68 -7.59
CA HIS A 196 20.37 -19.01 -6.99
C HIS A 196 19.41 -20.04 -7.60
N SER A 197 18.61 -19.66 -8.60
CA SER A 197 17.69 -20.58 -9.25
C SER A 197 18.45 -21.62 -10.07
N ASP A 198 18.15 -22.89 -9.84
CA ASP A 198 18.68 -24.02 -10.62
C ASP A 198 18.41 -23.84 -12.12
N ILE A 199 17.29 -23.22 -12.48
CA ILE A 199 16.91 -22.96 -13.88
C ILE A 199 17.88 -21.98 -14.53
N LEU A 200 18.20 -20.86 -13.88
CA LEU A 200 19.14 -19.88 -14.44
C LEU A 200 20.58 -20.39 -14.38
N VAL A 201 20.94 -21.16 -13.35
CA VAL A 201 22.24 -21.83 -13.26
C VAL A 201 22.44 -22.82 -14.41
N ALA A 202 21.41 -23.57 -14.79
CA ALA A 202 21.46 -24.48 -15.93
C ALA A 202 21.40 -23.77 -17.30
N THR A 203 20.84 -22.55 -17.36
CA THR A 203 20.63 -21.82 -18.62
C THR A 203 21.81 -20.90 -18.98
N LEU A 204 22.44 -20.26 -17.99
CA LEU A 204 23.49 -19.28 -18.20
C LEU A 204 24.89 -19.92 -18.19
N PRO A 205 25.85 -19.42 -18.98
CA PRO A 205 27.25 -19.82 -18.89
C PRO A 205 27.79 -19.61 -17.47
N GLU A 206 28.64 -20.51 -17.01
CA GLU A 206 29.18 -20.49 -15.64
C GLU A 206 29.86 -19.15 -15.32
N GLY A 207 30.67 -18.64 -16.25
CA GLY A 207 31.31 -17.33 -16.08
C GLY A 207 30.33 -16.16 -15.97
N LEU A 208 29.23 -16.17 -16.73
CA LEU A 208 28.20 -15.13 -16.64
C LEU A 208 27.45 -15.23 -15.30
N SER A 209 27.08 -16.44 -14.88
CA SER A 209 26.48 -16.69 -13.57
C SER A 209 27.39 -16.22 -12.43
N ARG A 210 28.69 -16.52 -12.52
CA ARG A 210 29.69 -16.09 -11.53
C ARG A 210 29.85 -14.56 -11.50
N LEU A 211 29.90 -13.90 -12.66
CA LEU A 211 29.96 -12.44 -12.76
C LEU A 211 28.75 -11.76 -12.10
N LEU A 212 27.54 -12.22 -12.41
CA LEU A 212 26.31 -11.68 -11.81
C LEU A 212 26.32 -11.84 -10.29
N LYS A 213 26.79 -12.99 -9.78
CA LYS A 213 26.94 -13.24 -8.34
C LYS A 213 27.94 -12.29 -7.70
N ILE A 214 29.09 -12.04 -8.33
CA ILE A 214 30.10 -11.08 -7.82
C ILE A 214 29.56 -9.66 -7.82
N LEU A 215 28.79 -9.25 -8.84
CA LEU A 215 28.25 -7.89 -8.93
C LEU A 215 27.14 -7.63 -7.90
N PHE A 216 26.26 -8.60 -7.68
CA PHE A 216 24.95 -8.33 -7.05
C PHE A 216 24.65 -9.09 -5.75
N LEU A 217 25.42 -10.12 -5.39
CA LEU A 217 25.22 -10.81 -4.11
C LEU A 217 26.04 -10.18 -2.97
N PRO A 218 25.63 -10.40 -1.70
CA PRO A 218 26.39 -9.94 -0.52
C PRO A 218 27.82 -10.46 -0.45
N SER A 219 28.09 -11.64 -1.00
CA SER A 219 29.44 -12.24 -1.09
C SER A 219 30.37 -11.54 -2.09
N GLY A 220 29.90 -10.50 -2.78
CA GLY A 220 30.65 -9.72 -3.76
C GLY A 220 30.48 -8.21 -3.51
N LEU A 221 30.30 -7.44 -4.58
CA LEU A 221 30.15 -5.98 -4.51
C LEU A 221 28.78 -5.52 -4.01
N ASN A 222 27.73 -6.37 -4.14
CA ASN A 222 26.36 -6.06 -3.75
C ASN A 222 25.82 -4.72 -4.32
N LEU A 223 26.26 -4.34 -5.53
CA LEU A 223 26.09 -2.98 -6.09
C LEU A 223 24.62 -2.56 -6.17
N ARG A 224 23.75 -3.51 -6.55
CA ARG A 224 22.30 -3.29 -6.65
C ARG A 224 21.75 -2.76 -5.34
N ASN A 225 22.09 -3.39 -4.22
CA ASN A 225 21.59 -2.99 -2.90
C ASN A 225 22.28 -1.72 -2.39
N LEU A 226 23.59 -1.58 -2.60
CA LEU A 226 24.31 -0.36 -2.22
C LEU A 226 23.73 0.90 -2.92
N ALA A 227 23.36 0.79 -4.19
CA ALA A 227 22.75 1.88 -4.95
C ALA A 227 21.28 2.12 -4.55
N TRP A 228 20.40 1.11 -4.64
CA TRP A 228 18.96 1.26 -4.39
C TRP A 228 18.63 1.67 -2.95
N HIS A 229 19.39 1.21 -1.97
CA HIS A 229 19.20 1.57 -0.57
C HIS A 229 19.89 2.90 -0.18
N GLY A 230 20.50 3.59 -1.16
CA GLY A 230 21.04 4.94 -0.98
C GLY A 230 22.38 5.03 -0.25
N PHE A 231 23.14 3.94 -0.14
CA PHE A 231 24.46 3.96 0.49
C PHE A 231 25.51 4.66 -0.39
N LEU A 232 25.44 4.51 -1.73
CA LEU A 232 26.42 5.10 -2.67
C LEU A 232 26.01 6.47 -3.19
N ALA A 233 26.79 7.51 -2.88
CA ALA A 233 27.01 8.77 -3.60
C ALA A 233 26.67 8.71 -5.10
N PRO A 234 25.96 9.65 -5.78
CA PRO A 234 25.87 9.56 -7.24
C PRO A 234 27.27 9.65 -7.89
N PHE A 235 28.19 10.39 -7.28
CA PHE A 235 29.59 10.49 -7.71
C PHE A 235 30.46 9.31 -7.29
N GLU A 236 30.00 8.46 -6.37
CA GLU A 236 30.72 7.25 -5.93
C GLU A 236 30.49 6.07 -6.88
N LEU A 237 29.53 6.16 -7.80
CA LEU A 237 29.23 5.12 -8.76
C LEU A 237 29.82 5.45 -10.15
N PRO A 238 30.89 4.76 -10.59
CA PRO A 238 31.52 5.02 -11.87
C PRO A 238 30.65 4.62 -13.07
N LYS A 239 30.87 5.31 -14.20
CA LYS A 239 30.22 5.04 -15.50
C LYS A 239 30.36 3.58 -15.93
N CYS A 240 31.51 2.96 -15.69
CA CYS A 240 31.82 1.60 -16.10
C CYS A 240 30.80 0.54 -15.66
N PHE A 241 30.22 0.67 -14.48
CA PHE A 241 29.19 -0.27 -14.02
C PHE A 241 27.86 -0.08 -14.75
N GLY A 242 27.49 1.15 -15.12
CA GLY A 242 26.33 1.39 -15.96
C GLY A 242 26.52 0.81 -17.37
N CYS A 243 27.71 0.98 -17.96
CA CYS A 243 28.07 0.36 -19.24
C CYS A 243 28.03 -1.18 -19.16
N LEU A 244 28.64 -1.78 -18.13
CA LEU A 244 28.62 -3.23 -17.95
C LEU A 244 27.19 -3.76 -17.78
N THR A 245 26.36 -3.11 -16.96
CA THR A 245 24.95 -3.48 -16.80
C THR A 245 24.18 -3.45 -18.12
N LEU A 246 24.38 -2.41 -18.94
CA LEU A 246 23.78 -2.33 -20.28
C LEU A 246 24.19 -3.51 -21.17
N LEU A 247 25.50 -3.82 -21.23
CA LEU A 247 26.01 -4.94 -22.02
C LEU A 247 25.50 -6.30 -21.50
N LEU A 248 25.34 -6.46 -20.19
CA LEU A 248 24.76 -7.66 -19.59
C LEU A 248 23.31 -7.86 -20.04
N ILE A 249 22.49 -6.80 -20.04
CA ILE A 249 21.10 -6.87 -20.53
C ILE A 249 21.09 -7.29 -22.00
N MET A 250 21.95 -6.69 -22.83
CA MET A 250 22.06 -6.99 -24.27
C MET A 250 22.64 -8.38 -24.56
N ALA A 251 23.26 -9.04 -23.57
CA ALA A 251 23.81 -10.38 -23.72
C ALA A 251 22.81 -11.49 -23.36
N LEU A 252 21.75 -11.18 -22.61
CA LEU A 252 20.73 -12.16 -22.19
C LEU A 252 19.84 -12.72 -23.33
N PRO A 253 19.45 -11.94 -24.37
CA PRO A 253 18.56 -12.41 -25.44
C PRO A 253 18.96 -13.74 -26.10
N LYS A 254 20.26 -14.01 -26.27
CA LYS A 254 20.75 -15.27 -26.85
C LYS A 254 20.39 -16.53 -26.04
N HIS A 255 20.01 -16.35 -24.78
CA HIS A 255 19.66 -17.43 -23.86
C HIS A 255 18.16 -17.71 -23.81
N PHE A 256 17.33 -16.92 -24.49
CA PHE A 256 15.92 -17.22 -24.70
C PHE A 256 15.76 -18.29 -25.79
N GLY A 257 14.66 -19.04 -25.76
CA GLY A 257 14.30 -19.96 -26.84
C GLY A 257 14.01 -19.18 -28.13
N LYS A 258 14.07 -19.85 -29.29
CA LYS A 258 13.51 -19.28 -30.53
C LYS A 258 12.02 -19.02 -30.25
N LEU A 259 11.61 -17.75 -30.14
CA LEU A 259 10.20 -17.38 -29.97
C LEU A 259 9.40 -18.08 -31.08
N SER A 260 8.69 -19.14 -30.71
CA SER A 260 7.79 -19.82 -31.63
C SER A 260 6.62 -18.87 -31.83
N SER A 261 6.60 -18.23 -32.99
CA SER A 261 5.46 -17.45 -33.48
C SER A 261 4.20 -18.31 -33.44
N GLY A 262 3.39 -18.19 -32.38
CA GLY A 262 2.09 -18.88 -32.29
C GLY A 262 1.57 -19.19 -30.89
N GLY A 263 2.39 -19.16 -29.83
CA GLY A 263 1.92 -19.38 -28.46
C GLY A 263 1.62 -18.06 -27.75
N ILE A 264 0.38 -17.83 -27.32
CA ILE A 264 0.05 -16.76 -26.36
C ILE A 264 0.70 -17.17 -25.02
N VAL A 265 1.95 -16.76 -24.80
CA VAL A 265 2.55 -16.82 -23.47
C VAL A 265 1.92 -15.69 -22.67
N GLU A 266 1.08 -16.01 -21.70
CA GLU A 266 0.61 -15.06 -20.68
C GLU A 266 1.81 -14.53 -19.89
N LYS A 267 2.43 -13.47 -20.41
CA LYS A 267 3.48 -12.70 -19.71
C LYS A 267 2.88 -12.09 -18.46
N THR A 268 3.70 -12.02 -17.40
CA THR A 268 3.32 -11.34 -16.17
C THR A 268 2.99 -9.88 -16.48
N GLU A 269 1.77 -9.45 -16.14
CA GLU A 269 1.32 -8.08 -16.40
C GLU A 269 2.10 -7.09 -15.52
N LEU A 270 2.76 -6.13 -16.16
CA LEU A 270 3.50 -5.07 -15.47
C LEU A 270 2.53 -4.07 -14.83
N VAL A 271 2.84 -3.65 -13.61
CA VAL A 271 2.01 -2.73 -12.83
C VAL A 271 2.21 -1.30 -13.35
N ARG A 272 1.12 -0.62 -13.75
CA ARG A 272 1.18 0.83 -13.99
C ARG A 272 0.97 1.59 -12.68
N ILE A 273 1.81 2.58 -12.39
CA ILE A 273 1.68 3.36 -11.14
C ILE A 273 0.36 4.13 -11.09
N ASP A 274 -0.05 4.71 -12.22
CA ASP A 274 -1.30 5.47 -12.35
C ASP A 274 -2.57 4.63 -12.13
N SER A 275 -2.47 3.29 -12.16
CA SER A 275 -3.59 2.40 -11.81
C SER A 275 -4.07 2.56 -10.36
N PHE A 276 -3.24 3.16 -9.50
CA PHE A 276 -3.60 3.46 -8.11
C PHE A 276 -4.26 4.82 -7.92
N ASP A 277 -4.28 5.70 -8.93
CA ASP A 277 -4.68 7.10 -8.79
C ASP A 277 -6.10 7.24 -8.21
N SER A 278 -7.05 6.43 -8.68
CA SER A 278 -8.44 6.42 -8.21
C SER A 278 -8.62 5.87 -6.78
N ARG A 279 -7.58 5.22 -6.24
CA ARG A 279 -7.60 4.59 -4.91
C ARG A 279 -7.06 5.51 -3.82
N PHE A 280 -6.35 6.57 -4.18
CA PHE A 280 -5.94 7.61 -3.24
C PHE A 280 -7.14 8.47 -2.84
N THR A 281 -7.20 8.80 -1.55
CA THR A 281 -8.27 9.64 -1.01
C THR A 281 -7.88 11.10 -1.23
N MET A 282 -8.43 11.72 -2.26
CA MET A 282 -8.33 13.16 -2.44
C MET A 282 -9.41 13.80 -1.57
N ILE A 283 -9.01 14.49 -0.50
CA ILE A 283 -9.97 15.30 0.27
C ILE A 283 -10.17 16.59 -0.53
N TYR A 284 -11.36 16.71 -1.12
CA TYR A 284 -11.83 17.97 -1.71
C TYR A 284 -11.91 19.03 -0.60
N GLY A 285 -11.55 20.28 -0.90
CA GLY A 285 -11.78 21.38 0.03
C GLY A 285 -13.27 21.47 0.41
N GLU A 286 -13.60 22.16 1.49
CA GLU A 286 -14.99 22.33 2.00
C GLU A 286 -15.99 22.81 0.92
N ASN A 287 -15.48 23.42 -0.16
CA ASN A 287 -16.27 23.94 -1.30
C ASN A 287 -16.28 23.02 -2.54
N GLY A 288 -15.73 21.80 -2.47
CA GLY A 288 -15.59 20.91 -3.63
C GLY A 288 -14.47 21.30 -4.60
N GLU A 289 -13.63 22.27 -4.25
CA GLU A 289 -12.49 22.69 -5.06
C GLU A 289 -11.36 21.64 -5.03
N ILE A 290 -10.78 21.36 -6.20
CA ILE A 290 -9.59 20.52 -6.34
C ILE A 290 -8.40 21.33 -5.82
N HIS A 291 -7.79 20.90 -4.72
CA HIS A 291 -6.52 21.49 -4.27
C HIS A 291 -5.45 21.34 -5.36
N GLN A 292 -4.81 22.45 -5.72
CA GLN A 292 -3.68 22.43 -6.66
C GLN A 292 -2.49 21.72 -6.02
N ASP A 293 -1.96 20.71 -6.71
CA ASP A 293 -0.75 20.02 -6.28
C ASP A 293 0.50 20.89 -6.42
N LEU A 294 1.53 20.52 -5.65
CA LEU A 294 2.78 21.28 -5.59
C LEU A 294 3.47 21.39 -6.96
N THR A 295 3.34 20.41 -7.84
CA THR A 295 3.97 20.49 -9.17
C THR A 295 3.29 21.56 -10.03
N THR A 296 1.97 21.63 -9.98
CA THR A 296 1.18 22.67 -10.66
C THR A 296 1.54 24.06 -10.13
N VAL A 297 1.64 24.21 -8.80
CA VAL A 297 2.06 25.47 -8.18
C VAL A 297 3.47 25.86 -8.64
N LEU A 298 4.43 24.95 -8.62
CA LEU A 298 5.81 25.21 -9.06
C LEU A 298 5.92 25.52 -10.57
N ARG A 299 5.03 25.00 -11.40
CA ARG A 299 4.97 25.33 -12.84
C ARG A 299 4.50 26.77 -13.09
N GLN A 300 3.68 27.32 -12.20
CA GLN A 300 3.13 28.68 -12.30
C GLN A 300 4.09 29.74 -11.71
N GLU A 301 4.99 29.34 -10.81
CA GLU A 301 6.01 30.23 -10.25
C GLU A 301 7.03 30.68 -11.29
N ALA A 302 7.58 31.88 -11.09
CA ALA A 302 8.66 32.38 -11.95
C ALA A 302 9.90 31.46 -11.83
N PRO A 303 10.64 31.19 -12.92
CA PRO A 303 11.75 30.23 -12.91
C PRO A 303 12.77 30.45 -11.79
N TYR A 304 13.17 31.70 -11.54
CA TYR A 304 14.11 32.03 -10.47
C TYR A 304 13.58 31.74 -9.06
N VAL A 305 12.28 31.92 -8.82
CA VAL A 305 11.62 31.61 -7.54
C VAL A 305 11.60 30.10 -7.35
N ARG A 306 11.17 29.38 -8.39
CA ARG A 306 11.15 27.91 -8.40
C ARG A 306 12.55 27.34 -8.10
N ASP A 307 13.57 27.79 -8.82
CA ASP A 307 14.93 27.28 -8.69
C ASP A 307 15.49 27.53 -7.29
N GLU A 308 15.20 28.70 -6.70
CA GLU A 308 15.60 29.04 -5.34
C GLU A 308 14.89 28.19 -4.28
N VAL A 309 13.59 27.94 -4.45
CA VAL A 309 12.82 27.06 -3.56
C VAL A 309 13.33 25.61 -3.65
N ILE A 310 13.58 25.09 -4.85
CA ILE A 310 14.16 23.74 -5.04
C ILE A 310 15.58 23.67 -4.44
N ARG A 311 16.39 24.71 -4.60
CA ARG A 311 17.72 24.82 -3.98
C ARG A 311 17.62 24.75 -2.46
N LYS A 312 16.64 25.41 -1.86
CA LYS A 312 16.38 25.36 -0.41
C LYS A 312 16.04 23.94 0.06
N TRP A 313 15.20 23.21 -0.66
CA TRP A 313 14.85 21.83 -0.28
C TRP A 313 16.02 20.87 -0.46
N SER A 314 16.72 20.95 -1.59
CA SER A 314 17.87 20.08 -1.89
C SER A 314 19.07 20.26 -0.95
N THR A 315 19.14 21.39 -0.25
CA THR A 315 20.18 21.69 0.75
C THR A 315 19.64 21.64 2.19
N SER A 316 18.45 21.08 2.40
CA SER A 316 17.90 20.89 3.74
C SER A 316 18.75 19.93 4.58
N PRO A 317 18.88 20.13 5.90
CA PRO A 317 19.56 19.18 6.79
C PRO A 317 19.02 17.75 6.73
N PHE A 318 17.74 17.59 6.34
CA PHE A 318 17.14 16.27 6.13
C PHE A 318 17.80 15.50 4.97
N ILE A 319 18.36 16.19 3.98
CA ILE A 319 18.95 15.57 2.79
C ILE A 319 20.42 15.20 3.06
N PRO A 320 20.80 13.91 2.95
CA PRO A 320 22.17 13.50 3.18
C PRO A 320 23.16 14.21 2.26
N LEU A 321 24.37 14.46 2.77
CA LEU A 321 25.46 15.07 2.00
C LEU A 321 25.74 14.25 0.72
N GLY A 322 26.08 14.95 -0.36
CA GLY A 322 26.30 14.34 -1.68
C GLY A 322 25.03 14.05 -2.49
N ARG A 323 23.82 14.30 -1.95
CA ARG A 323 22.54 14.06 -2.65
C ARG A 323 21.87 15.30 -3.21
N SER A 324 22.30 16.49 -2.80
CA SER A 324 21.62 17.75 -3.13
C SER A 324 21.43 17.96 -4.64
N ASN A 325 22.47 17.72 -5.45
CA ASN A 325 22.36 17.91 -6.91
C ASN A 325 21.42 16.89 -7.56
N LEU A 326 21.44 15.63 -7.10
CA LEU A 326 20.54 14.59 -7.61
C LEU A 326 19.08 14.94 -7.30
N LEU A 327 18.79 15.35 -6.07
CA LEU A 327 17.43 15.74 -5.66
C LEU A 327 16.95 17.00 -6.39
N ARG A 328 17.81 18.03 -6.52
CA ARG A 328 17.47 19.26 -7.25
C ARG A 328 17.02 18.92 -8.68
N ARG A 329 17.85 18.17 -9.39
CA ARG A 329 17.57 17.76 -10.77
C ARG A 329 16.35 16.85 -10.86
N ALA A 330 16.07 16.04 -9.84
CA ALA A 330 14.86 15.22 -9.80
C ALA A 330 13.61 16.08 -9.85
N ILE A 331 13.55 17.07 -8.95
CA ILE A 331 12.40 17.97 -8.85
C ILE A 331 12.29 18.81 -10.13
N GLU A 332 13.40 19.30 -10.68
CA GLU A 332 13.40 20.04 -11.95
C GLU A 332 12.87 19.19 -13.11
N MET A 333 13.32 17.94 -13.26
CA MET A 333 12.86 17.03 -14.31
C MET A 333 11.37 16.70 -14.18
N LEU A 334 10.88 16.48 -12.96
CA LEU A 334 9.45 16.27 -12.71
C LEU A 334 8.61 17.51 -13.05
N VAL A 335 9.02 18.67 -12.53
CA VAL A 335 8.24 19.90 -12.66
C VAL A 335 8.25 20.42 -14.10
N VAL A 336 9.41 20.43 -14.75
CA VAL A 336 9.59 20.99 -16.10
C VAL A 336 9.14 20.02 -17.19
N LYS A 337 9.48 18.73 -17.06
CA LYS A 337 9.24 17.74 -18.13
C LYS A 337 8.16 16.70 -17.80
N GLY A 338 7.70 16.62 -16.55
CA GLY A 338 6.81 15.53 -16.12
C GLY A 338 7.51 14.18 -16.09
N ASP A 339 8.85 14.14 -16.01
CA ASP A 339 9.62 12.89 -16.09
C ASP A 339 9.59 12.14 -14.75
N GLU A 340 8.53 11.36 -14.56
CA GLU A 340 8.31 10.55 -13.35
C GLU A 340 9.40 9.48 -13.17
N LEU A 341 9.88 8.87 -14.25
CA LEU A 341 10.92 7.85 -14.18
C LEU A 341 12.20 8.45 -13.59
N TRP A 342 12.65 9.60 -14.10
CA TRP A 342 13.82 10.29 -13.57
C TRP A 342 13.62 10.61 -12.08
N PHE A 343 12.48 11.21 -11.73
CA PHE A 343 12.18 11.59 -10.36
C PHE A 343 12.17 10.42 -9.39
N LEU A 344 11.42 9.36 -9.69
CA LEU A 344 11.24 8.22 -8.80
C LEU A 344 12.56 7.47 -8.56
N PHE A 345 13.33 7.20 -9.63
CA PHE A 345 14.61 6.48 -9.52
C PHE A 345 15.70 7.32 -8.83
N ALA A 346 15.63 8.65 -8.90
CA ALA A 346 16.52 9.54 -8.18
C ALA A 346 16.15 9.72 -6.71
N VAL A 347 14.87 9.91 -6.42
CA VAL A 347 14.38 10.30 -5.09
C VAL A 347 14.30 9.12 -4.13
N LEU A 348 13.91 7.92 -4.58
CA LEU A 348 13.72 6.79 -3.68
C LEU A 348 15.01 6.41 -2.90
N PRO A 349 16.20 6.30 -3.52
CA PRO A 349 17.43 6.06 -2.77
C PRO A 349 17.81 7.21 -1.82
N VAL A 350 17.52 8.46 -2.21
CA VAL A 350 17.78 9.65 -1.38
C VAL A 350 16.88 9.64 -0.14
N LEU A 351 15.59 9.40 -0.32
CA LEU A 351 14.59 9.34 0.74
C LEU A 351 14.88 8.20 1.70
N GLU A 352 15.19 7.01 1.20
CA GLU A 352 15.49 5.86 2.04
C GLU A 352 16.74 6.12 2.92
N HIS A 353 17.78 6.72 2.36
CA HIS A 353 18.96 7.11 3.15
C HIS A 353 18.64 8.21 4.17
N ALA A 354 17.90 9.24 3.79
CA ALA A 354 17.47 10.31 4.70
C ALA A 354 16.67 9.74 5.89
N LEU A 355 15.69 8.89 5.61
CA LEU A 355 14.88 8.23 6.63
C LEU A 355 15.68 7.26 7.49
N ARG A 356 16.70 6.57 6.94
CA ARG A 356 17.59 5.69 7.73
C ARG A 356 18.38 6.48 8.77
N LEU A 357 18.94 7.62 8.38
CA LEU A 357 19.67 8.48 9.31
C LEU A 357 18.75 9.05 10.38
N GLU A 358 17.56 9.50 10.00
CA GLU A 358 16.57 10.00 10.96
C GLU A 358 16.08 8.89 11.89
N PHE A 359 15.79 7.70 11.36
CA PHE A 359 15.41 6.51 12.14
C PHE A 359 16.45 6.18 13.20
N LEU A 360 17.73 6.11 12.79
CA LEU A 360 18.84 5.87 13.71
C LEU A 360 18.88 6.97 14.77
N ARG A 361 18.88 8.24 14.35
CA ARG A 361 18.96 9.40 15.25
C ARG A 361 17.88 9.39 16.33
N VAL A 362 16.64 9.04 15.99
CA VAL A 362 15.50 9.13 16.91
C VAL A 362 15.29 7.87 17.75
N ASN A 363 15.77 6.71 17.28
CA ASN A 363 15.59 5.43 17.97
C ASN A 363 16.86 4.91 18.65
N GLN A 364 18.03 5.53 18.44
CA GLN A 364 19.32 5.05 18.96
C GLN A 364 19.30 4.78 20.47
N GLU A 365 18.91 5.77 21.27
CA GLU A 365 18.83 5.62 22.73
C GLU A 365 17.68 4.70 23.15
N ARG A 366 16.51 4.86 22.52
CA ARG A 366 15.27 4.14 22.88
C ARG A 366 15.39 2.63 22.66
N ALA A 367 16.01 2.21 21.55
CA ALA A 367 16.12 0.81 21.13
C ALA A 367 17.54 0.25 21.32
N GLY A 368 18.51 1.06 21.74
CA GLY A 368 19.92 0.65 21.89
C GLY A 368 20.61 0.37 20.54
N LEU A 369 20.22 1.07 19.46
CA LEU A 369 20.72 0.78 18.12
C LEU A 369 22.19 1.16 17.96
N SER A 370 22.98 0.25 17.39
CA SER A 370 24.34 0.54 16.96
C SER A 370 24.39 1.63 15.88
N SER A 371 25.39 2.53 15.95
CA SER A 371 25.64 3.50 14.87
C SER A 371 25.99 2.84 13.53
N ALA A 372 26.35 1.56 13.54
CA ALA A 372 26.63 0.76 12.35
C ALA A 372 25.43 0.62 11.40
N TYR A 373 24.19 0.76 11.89
CA TYR A 373 22.99 0.73 11.03
C TYR A 373 22.93 1.87 10.01
N GLY A 374 23.66 2.97 10.23
CA GLY A 374 23.79 4.04 9.25
C GLY A 374 24.67 3.68 8.05
N LEU A 375 25.42 2.56 8.11
CA LEU A 375 26.44 2.18 7.16
C LEU A 375 26.13 0.83 6.51
N ALA A 376 26.56 0.64 5.26
CA ALA A 376 26.59 -0.68 4.64
C ALA A 376 27.67 -1.55 5.31
N GLN A 377 27.26 -2.69 5.85
CA GLN A 377 28.14 -3.68 6.47
C GLN A 377 28.28 -4.92 5.57
N ILE A 378 29.42 -5.62 5.68
CA ILE A 378 29.62 -6.93 5.04
C ILE A 378 28.77 -7.97 5.78
N ASP A 379 28.16 -8.90 5.03
CA ASP A 379 27.41 -10.05 5.55
C ASP A 379 26.29 -9.73 6.57
N ALA A 380 25.78 -8.49 6.57
CA ALA A 380 24.68 -8.07 7.41
C ALA A 380 23.47 -7.58 6.60
N TYR A 381 22.27 -7.77 7.16
CA TYR A 381 21.06 -7.16 6.60
C TYR A 381 21.06 -5.65 6.79
N TYR A 382 20.60 -4.93 5.77
CA TYR A 382 20.46 -3.48 5.81
C TYR A 382 19.11 -3.08 6.41
N SER A 383 19.06 -1.92 7.05
CA SER A 383 17.78 -1.29 7.39
C SER A 383 17.14 -0.74 6.12
N THR A 384 15.91 -1.16 5.83
CA THR A 384 15.24 -0.86 4.56
C THR A 384 13.94 -0.09 4.75
N LEU A 385 13.59 0.71 3.74
CA LEU A 385 12.34 1.49 3.73
C LEU A 385 11.09 0.59 3.77
N ASP A 386 11.10 -0.49 3.00
CA ASP A 386 10.06 -1.51 2.90
C ASP A 386 10.56 -2.87 3.40
N GLY A 387 9.65 -3.72 3.91
CA GLY A 387 10.02 -4.94 4.63
C GLY A 387 9.06 -6.11 4.47
N PHE A 388 8.48 -6.27 3.28
CA PHE A 388 7.48 -7.32 3.06
C PHE A 388 8.07 -8.71 3.33
N GLY A 389 7.54 -9.41 4.34
CA GLY A 389 7.88 -10.80 4.67
C GLY A 389 9.22 -11.04 5.38
N GLN A 390 9.94 -10.01 5.82
CA GLN A 390 11.25 -10.14 6.50
C GLN A 390 11.41 -9.21 7.71
N LYS A 391 10.29 -8.77 8.31
CA LYS A 391 10.27 -7.82 9.44
C LYS A 391 11.08 -8.29 10.64
N ASP A 392 11.21 -9.60 10.84
CA ASP A 392 11.95 -10.19 11.96
C ASP A 392 13.44 -10.37 11.66
N LYS A 393 13.88 -10.17 10.41
CA LYS A 393 15.28 -10.37 10.00
C LYS A 393 16.11 -9.10 10.08
N HIS A 394 15.47 -7.93 9.90
CA HIS A 394 16.15 -6.65 9.87
C HIS A 394 15.21 -5.49 10.21
N GLN A 395 15.81 -4.33 10.53
CA GLN A 395 15.05 -3.13 10.86
C GLN A 395 14.30 -2.60 9.62
N VAL A 396 12.98 -2.50 9.72
CA VAL A 396 12.13 -1.88 8.70
C VAL A 396 11.80 -0.46 9.16
N LEU A 397 12.28 0.54 8.43
CA LEU A 397 12.34 1.93 8.90
C LEU A 397 10.98 2.48 9.34
N LEU A 398 9.92 2.18 8.57
CA LEU A 398 8.57 2.67 8.82
C LEU A 398 7.69 1.69 9.60
N HIS A 399 8.26 0.61 10.15
CA HIS A 399 7.50 -0.29 11.00
C HIS A 399 7.22 0.36 12.37
N PRO A 400 6.02 0.20 12.97
CA PRO A 400 5.70 0.88 14.23
C PRO A 400 6.49 0.36 15.43
N ALA A 401 7.06 -0.83 15.34
CA ALA A 401 7.96 -1.40 16.34
C ALA A 401 9.38 -1.52 15.80
N VAL A 402 10.36 -1.18 16.64
CA VAL A 402 11.80 -1.28 16.41
C VAL A 402 12.35 -2.45 17.21
N LEU A 403 13.13 -3.33 16.58
CA LEU A 403 13.77 -4.46 17.25
C LEU A 403 14.97 -3.95 18.08
N ARG A 404 15.15 -4.45 19.30
CA ARG A 404 16.31 -4.11 20.14
C ARG A 404 17.53 -4.93 19.73
N ASP A 405 18.72 -4.37 19.90
CA ASP A 405 19.98 -5.05 19.53
C ASP A 405 20.42 -6.12 20.55
N THR A 406 19.87 -6.14 21.76
CA THR A 406 20.28 -7.07 22.84
C THR A 406 19.91 -8.53 22.61
N ASP A 407 19.10 -8.83 21.60
CA ASP A 407 18.52 -10.16 21.39
C ASP A 407 19.31 -11.01 20.36
N LYS A 408 20.48 -10.54 19.90
CA LYS A 408 21.30 -11.25 18.90
C LYS A 408 22.34 -12.22 19.48
N GLU A 409 22.55 -12.24 20.79
CA GLU A 409 23.45 -13.21 21.44
C GLU A 409 22.65 -14.28 22.21
N GLY A 410 22.25 -15.33 21.48
CA GLY A 410 22.02 -16.66 22.03
C GLY A 410 20.77 -16.88 22.90
N SER A 411 19.62 -17.19 22.28
CA SER A 411 18.78 -18.30 22.76
C SER A 411 17.80 -18.74 21.67
N SER A 412 18.03 -19.95 21.16
CA SER A 412 17.00 -20.73 20.49
C SER A 412 16.05 -21.26 21.55
N SER A 413 15.01 -20.51 21.86
CA SER A 413 13.83 -21.04 22.56
C SER A 413 12.59 -20.53 21.85
N GLU A 414 11.99 -21.44 21.07
CA GLU A 414 10.60 -21.33 20.67
C GLU A 414 9.75 -21.35 21.94
N GLU A 415 9.25 -20.19 22.37
CA GLU A 415 7.91 -19.98 22.95
C GLU A 415 7.80 -18.57 23.57
N THR A 416 6.69 -17.90 23.22
CA THR A 416 6.12 -16.66 23.77
C THR A 416 6.69 -15.29 23.37
N ASP A 417 5.88 -14.61 22.55
CA ASP A 417 5.85 -13.22 22.09
C ASP A 417 6.14 -12.10 23.12
N VAL A 418 6.63 -10.96 22.58
CA VAL A 418 6.57 -9.55 23.06
C VAL A 418 7.58 -9.02 24.12
N ALA A 419 8.83 -9.51 24.19
CA ALA A 419 9.84 -8.91 25.08
C ALA A 419 10.93 -8.02 24.42
N GLY A 420 11.08 -8.02 23.09
CA GLY A 420 12.26 -7.44 22.42
C GLY A 420 12.11 -6.15 21.60
N SER A 421 10.94 -5.50 21.58
CA SER A 421 10.70 -4.33 20.69
C SER A 421 10.22 -3.08 21.41
N VAL A 422 10.49 -1.91 20.83
CA VAL A 422 10.05 -0.60 21.33
C VAL A 422 9.31 0.19 20.26
N ALA A 423 8.46 1.13 20.66
CA ALA A 423 7.73 1.98 19.72
C ALA A 423 8.67 2.86 18.89
N ASN A 424 8.48 2.87 17.58
CA ASN A 424 9.29 3.64 16.63
C ASN A 424 9.06 5.14 16.79
N ALA A 425 10.10 5.85 17.23
CA ALA A 425 10.05 7.29 17.47
C ALA A 425 9.83 8.13 16.19
N LEU A 426 10.00 7.56 14.98
CA LEU A 426 9.63 8.26 13.74
C LEU A 426 8.16 8.66 13.70
N TYR A 427 7.27 7.89 14.31
CA TYR A 427 5.84 8.21 14.39
C TYR A 427 5.55 9.48 15.20
N GLU A 428 6.46 9.84 16.11
CA GLU A 428 6.39 11.06 16.90
C GLU A 428 7.05 12.24 16.17
N LYS A 429 8.14 11.98 15.45
CA LYS A 429 9.03 13.00 14.87
C LYS A 429 8.62 13.48 13.48
N LEU A 430 8.14 12.58 12.63
CA LEU A 430 7.77 12.94 11.25
C LEU A 430 6.44 13.74 11.21
N PRO A 431 6.28 14.67 10.25
CA PRO A 431 5.00 15.31 9.99
C PRO A 431 3.94 14.26 9.64
N PHE A 432 2.73 14.40 10.20
CA PHE A 432 1.66 13.41 10.02
C PHE A 432 1.36 13.14 8.54
N ALA A 433 1.20 14.20 7.73
CA ALA A 433 0.91 14.06 6.30
C ALA A 433 2.00 13.29 5.56
N SER A 434 3.28 13.63 5.80
CA SER A 434 4.41 12.87 5.23
C SER A 434 4.38 11.42 5.68
N LEU A 435 4.22 11.15 6.98
CA LEU A 435 4.18 9.78 7.49
C LEU A 435 3.03 8.96 6.88
N ALA A 436 1.83 9.54 6.76
CA ALA A 436 0.67 8.86 6.17
C ALA A 436 0.92 8.48 4.71
N VAL A 437 1.49 9.40 3.93
CA VAL A 437 1.87 9.15 2.52
C VAL A 437 2.99 8.11 2.42
N LEU A 438 4.02 8.20 3.24
CA LEU A 438 5.13 7.23 3.24
C LEU A 438 4.61 5.82 3.56
N LEU A 439 3.72 5.68 4.54
CA LEU A 439 3.07 4.42 4.85
C LEU A 439 2.23 3.90 3.68
N ASP A 440 1.40 4.75 3.08
CA ASP A 440 0.58 4.42 1.92
C ASP A 440 1.44 3.90 0.75
N LEU A 441 2.52 4.60 0.43
CA LEU A 441 3.36 4.30 -0.73
C LEU A 441 4.25 3.07 -0.54
N PHE A 442 4.72 2.80 0.69
CA PHE A 442 5.78 1.81 0.92
C PHE A 442 5.43 0.66 1.86
N MET A 443 4.39 0.78 2.70
CA MET A 443 4.12 -0.20 3.76
C MET A 443 2.72 -0.81 3.75
N MET A 444 1.73 -0.10 3.21
CA MET A 444 0.36 -0.59 3.23
C MET A 444 0.20 -1.74 2.22
N SER A 445 -0.34 -2.87 2.69
CA SER A 445 -0.53 -4.09 1.89
C SER A 445 -1.37 -3.90 0.63
N ASN A 446 -2.36 -3.02 0.70
CA ASN A 446 -3.23 -2.65 -0.39
C ASN A 446 -2.72 -1.42 -1.18
N GLY A 447 -1.62 -0.81 -0.74
CA GLY A 447 -0.96 0.31 -1.40
C GLY A 447 -0.07 -0.14 -2.57
N PRO A 448 0.54 0.81 -3.29
CA PRO A 448 1.35 0.52 -4.46
C PRO A 448 2.63 -0.27 -4.18
N ASN A 449 3.18 -0.22 -2.95
CA ASN A 449 4.51 -0.75 -2.63
C ASN A 449 5.55 -0.25 -3.63
N LEU A 450 5.54 1.07 -3.83
CA LEU A 450 6.14 1.77 -4.97
C LEU A 450 7.62 1.43 -5.15
N ARG A 451 8.39 1.43 -4.07
CA ARG A 451 9.83 1.12 -4.09
C ARG A 451 10.09 -0.32 -4.52
N ALA A 452 9.40 -1.30 -3.94
CA ALA A 452 9.50 -2.71 -4.31
C ALA A 452 9.18 -2.91 -5.80
N LYS A 453 8.03 -2.41 -6.27
CA LYS A 453 7.59 -2.57 -7.67
C LYS A 453 8.59 -2.00 -8.69
N LEU A 454 9.17 -0.84 -8.40
CA LEU A 454 10.19 -0.23 -9.27
C LEU A 454 11.53 -0.96 -9.20
N CYS A 455 12.02 -1.29 -8.00
CA CYS A 455 13.36 -1.87 -7.87
C CYS A 455 13.47 -3.32 -8.36
N HIS A 456 12.35 -4.05 -8.39
CA HIS A 456 12.29 -5.43 -8.90
C HIS A 456 11.83 -5.50 -10.36
N GLY A 457 11.55 -4.36 -11.01
CA GLY A 457 11.16 -4.30 -12.41
C GLY A 457 9.74 -4.77 -12.70
N GLU A 458 8.90 -4.85 -11.67
CA GLU A 458 7.48 -5.22 -11.80
C GLU A 458 6.61 -4.07 -12.31
N ALA A 459 7.11 -2.83 -12.28
CA ALA A 459 6.42 -1.64 -12.77
C ALA A 459 6.63 -1.45 -14.28
N ASN A 460 5.59 -0.98 -14.99
CA ASN A 460 5.69 -0.68 -16.41
C ASN A 460 6.52 0.60 -16.65
N LEU A 461 7.76 0.45 -17.13
CA LEU A 461 8.61 1.60 -17.39
C LEU A 461 8.23 2.36 -18.67
N SER A 462 7.59 1.70 -19.64
CA SER A 462 7.16 2.35 -20.89
C SER A 462 6.04 3.37 -20.66
N SER A 463 5.20 3.16 -19.65
CA SER A 463 4.15 4.15 -19.32
C SER A 463 4.71 5.52 -18.90
N PHE A 464 5.96 5.59 -18.43
CA PHE A 464 6.64 6.87 -18.17
C PHE A 464 7.24 7.51 -19.43
N LEU A 465 7.41 6.73 -20.50
CA LEU A 465 7.96 7.18 -21.78
C LEU A 465 6.86 7.70 -22.70
N ASP A 466 5.70 7.04 -22.69
CA ASP A 466 4.52 7.42 -23.47
C ASP A 466 3.89 8.74 -22.99
N SER A 467 4.12 9.10 -21.73
CA SER A 467 3.65 10.36 -21.12
C SER A 467 4.45 11.60 -21.54
N ARG A 468 5.45 11.48 -22.44
CA ARG A 468 6.25 12.61 -22.97
C ARG A 468 5.46 13.66 -23.76
N GLY A 469 4.14 13.50 -23.91
CA GLY A 469 3.21 14.51 -24.45
C GLY A 469 2.06 14.91 -23.52
N THR A 470 1.83 14.20 -22.41
CA THR A 470 0.74 14.46 -21.45
C THR A 470 1.34 14.81 -20.09
N THR A 471 1.17 16.04 -19.63
CA THR A 471 1.72 16.59 -18.37
C THR A 471 1.16 15.96 -17.08
N THR A 472 0.42 14.86 -17.21
CA THR A 472 -0.28 14.17 -16.13
C THR A 472 0.69 13.30 -15.35
N ILE A 473 1.06 13.77 -14.16
CA ILE A 473 1.88 13.05 -13.19
C ILE A 473 0.96 12.22 -12.30
N SER A 474 1.31 10.95 -12.07
CA SER A 474 0.54 10.07 -11.19
C SER A 474 0.34 10.68 -9.79
N VAL A 475 -0.77 10.33 -9.12
CA VAL A 475 -1.06 10.80 -7.76
C VAL A 475 0.05 10.36 -6.80
N ALA A 476 0.55 9.13 -6.94
CA ALA A 476 1.62 8.60 -6.10
C ALA A 476 2.90 9.45 -6.16
N THR A 477 3.31 9.86 -7.37
CA THR A 477 4.51 10.70 -7.55
C THR A 477 4.32 12.10 -6.98
N ARG A 478 3.13 12.70 -7.16
CA ARG A 478 2.81 14.03 -6.58
C ARG A 478 2.83 14.01 -5.05
N LEU A 479 2.19 13.02 -4.45
CA LEU A 479 2.17 12.83 -3.00
C LEU A 479 3.58 12.60 -2.45
N LEU A 480 4.43 11.83 -3.16
CA LEU A 480 5.82 11.60 -2.76
C LEU A 480 6.62 12.91 -2.74
N LEU A 481 6.45 13.77 -3.76
CA LEU A 481 7.09 15.09 -3.80
C LEU A 481 6.64 15.96 -2.61
N GLU A 482 5.34 16.04 -2.35
CA GLU A 482 4.77 16.84 -1.25
C GLU A 482 5.24 16.34 0.12
N ALA A 483 5.24 15.03 0.33
CA ALA A 483 5.73 14.40 1.55
C ALA A 483 7.22 14.68 1.78
N LEU A 484 8.06 14.57 0.74
CA LEU A 484 9.49 14.86 0.80
C LEU A 484 9.77 16.33 1.09
N VAL A 485 9.08 17.23 0.40
CA VAL A 485 9.25 18.68 0.59
C VAL A 485 8.82 19.09 2.00
N LEU A 486 7.74 18.53 2.53
CA LEU A 486 7.31 18.79 3.91
C LEU A 486 8.35 18.31 4.94
N LEU A 487 9.03 17.19 4.70
CA LEU A 487 10.17 16.74 5.53
C LEU A 487 11.35 17.72 5.46
N CYS A 488 11.66 18.21 4.26
CA CYS A 488 12.73 19.20 4.04
C CYS A 488 12.43 20.56 4.71
N GLU A 489 11.17 21.00 4.74
CA GLU A 489 10.78 22.26 5.39
C GLU A 489 10.74 22.13 6.92
N THR A 490 10.23 21.02 7.45
CA THR A 490 10.08 20.83 8.90
C THR A 490 11.40 20.61 9.63
N SER A 491 12.37 19.96 8.98
CA SER A 491 13.74 19.80 9.51
C SER A 491 14.49 21.13 9.69
N ARG A 492 14.16 22.17 8.92
CA ARG A 492 14.78 23.50 9.06
C ARG A 492 14.22 24.31 10.23
N GLY A 493 12.99 24.04 10.64
CA GLY A 493 12.30 24.76 11.72
C GLY A 493 12.88 24.53 13.12
N GLN A 494 13.78 23.55 13.28
CA GLN A 494 14.41 23.24 14.58
C GLN A 494 15.67 24.08 14.86
N ASP A 495 16.29 24.70 13.85
CA ASP A 495 17.63 25.32 13.99
C ASP A 495 17.69 26.85 13.85
N ILE A 496 16.64 27.56 13.40
CA ILE A 496 16.78 28.99 13.04
C ILE A 496 15.59 29.84 13.52
N ALA A 497 15.62 30.25 14.79
CA ALA A 497 14.79 31.32 15.33
C ALA A 497 15.34 32.73 15.02
N HIS A 498 16.52 32.88 14.40
CA HIS A 498 17.21 34.17 14.28
C HIS A 498 17.37 34.77 12.87
N GLU A 499 16.97 34.10 11.78
CA GLU A 499 17.05 34.64 10.40
C GLU A 499 15.72 34.56 9.60
N ALA A 500 14.58 34.49 10.29
CA ALA A 500 13.26 34.21 9.70
C ALA A 500 12.69 35.32 8.76
N ALA A 501 13.42 36.40 8.46
CA ALA A 501 12.86 37.57 7.78
C ALA A 501 13.34 37.81 6.33
N LYS A 502 14.25 37.01 5.75
CA LYS A 502 14.78 37.29 4.38
C LYS A 502 14.53 36.22 3.30
N PHE A 503 14.17 34.98 3.65
CA PHE A 503 14.07 33.89 2.66
C PHE A 503 12.88 32.95 2.92
N SER A 504 11.68 33.52 2.93
CA SER A 504 10.44 32.76 3.08
C SER A 504 10.10 32.00 1.78
N THR A 505 9.57 30.77 1.90
CA THR A 505 8.90 30.08 0.77
C THR A 505 7.85 30.99 0.13
N SER A 506 7.63 30.87 -1.18
CA SER A 506 6.59 31.66 -1.85
C SER A 506 5.22 31.39 -1.21
N ALA A 507 4.34 32.40 -1.20
CA ALA A 507 3.02 32.27 -0.59
C ALA A 507 2.20 31.11 -1.20
N PRO A 508 2.19 30.88 -2.54
CA PRO A 508 1.49 29.75 -3.14
C PRO A 508 2.01 28.40 -2.67
N VAL A 509 3.33 28.21 -2.63
CA VAL A 509 3.96 26.97 -2.14
C VAL A 509 3.60 26.71 -0.68
N ARG A 510 3.61 27.74 0.17
CA ARG A 510 3.25 27.62 1.58
C ARG A 510 1.78 27.24 1.76
N GLN A 511 0.89 27.87 1.01
CA GLN A 511 -0.54 27.57 1.05
C GLN A 511 -0.82 26.12 0.59
N CYS A 512 -0.13 25.67 -0.46
CA CYS A 512 -0.21 24.29 -0.93
C CYS A 512 0.23 23.29 0.14
N LEU A 513 1.39 23.51 0.78
CA LEU A 513 1.88 22.63 1.86
C LEU A 513 1.01 22.67 3.11
N GLN A 514 0.41 23.82 3.44
CA GLN A 514 -0.56 23.94 4.53
C GLN A 514 -1.82 23.14 4.24
N SER A 515 -2.38 23.27 3.04
CA SER A 515 -3.52 22.46 2.58
C SER A 515 -3.18 20.97 2.60
N PHE A 516 -2.02 20.56 2.08
CA PHE A 516 -1.56 19.18 2.16
C PHE A 516 -1.50 18.69 3.62
N THR A 517 -1.00 19.50 4.53
CA THR A 517 -0.92 19.14 5.96
C THR A 517 -2.29 18.98 6.63
N THR A 518 -3.27 19.82 6.29
CA THR A 518 -4.60 19.78 6.91
C THR A 518 -5.53 18.74 6.29
N THR A 519 -5.32 18.39 5.02
CA THR A 519 -6.22 17.51 4.25
C THR A 519 -5.69 16.09 4.07
N THR A 520 -4.41 15.83 4.29
CA THR A 520 -3.85 14.48 4.07
C THR A 520 -4.32 13.51 5.13
N SER A 521 -4.93 12.40 4.70
CA SER A 521 -5.19 11.22 5.51
C SER A 521 -4.69 9.97 4.78
N SER A 522 -4.36 8.91 5.52
CA SER A 522 -3.93 7.68 4.86
C SER A 522 -5.07 7.03 4.08
N SER A 523 -4.78 6.75 2.81
CA SER A 523 -5.69 6.14 1.85
C SER A 523 -5.79 4.63 2.05
N PHE A 524 -4.70 3.98 2.48
CA PHE A 524 -4.61 2.53 2.55
C PHE A 524 -4.59 1.97 3.97
N HIS A 525 -4.39 2.81 5.00
CA HIS A 525 -4.38 2.36 6.39
C HIS A 525 -5.74 1.77 6.82
N PRO A 526 -5.77 0.58 7.43
CA PRO A 526 -7.01 -0.14 7.74
C PRO A 526 -8.02 0.67 8.54
N PHE A 527 -7.57 1.33 9.61
CA PHE A 527 -8.43 2.16 10.46
C PHE A 527 -9.11 3.29 9.68
N TYR A 528 -8.34 4.07 8.90
CA TYR A 528 -8.89 5.21 8.14
C TYR A 528 -9.83 4.76 7.02
N ARG A 529 -9.58 3.59 6.43
CA ARG A 529 -10.50 2.98 5.46
C ARG A 529 -11.81 2.55 6.11
N LEU A 530 -11.74 1.87 7.25
CA LEU A 530 -12.92 1.46 8.03
C LEU A 530 -13.74 2.66 8.47
N HIS A 531 -13.10 3.70 9.00
CA HIS A 531 -13.77 4.94 9.38
C HIS A 531 -14.55 5.55 8.20
N ARG A 532 -13.90 5.75 7.06
CA ARG A 532 -14.55 6.30 5.86
C ARG A 532 -15.69 5.41 5.35
N ALA A 533 -15.50 4.10 5.37
CA ALA A 533 -16.54 3.15 4.96
C ALA A 533 -17.75 3.19 5.90
N LEU A 534 -17.53 3.29 7.22
CA LEU A 534 -18.61 3.47 8.20
C LEU A 534 -19.32 4.82 8.02
N SER A 535 -18.58 5.91 7.79
CA SER A 535 -19.21 7.21 7.50
C SER A 535 -20.06 7.16 6.24
N ALA A 536 -19.60 6.50 5.17
CA ALA A 536 -20.33 6.38 3.92
C ALA A 536 -21.59 5.51 4.07
N VAL A 537 -21.49 4.36 4.74
CA VAL A 537 -22.65 3.47 4.96
C VAL A 537 -23.66 4.08 5.93
N HIS A 538 -23.23 4.95 6.86
CA HIS A 538 -24.14 5.66 7.76
C HIS A 538 -25.17 6.50 6.98
N CYS A 539 -24.76 7.20 5.91
CA CYS A 539 -25.69 7.90 5.03
C CYS A 539 -26.71 6.96 4.39
N VAL A 540 -26.25 5.81 3.87
CA VAL A 540 -27.12 4.79 3.27
C VAL A 540 -28.11 4.23 4.30
N THR A 541 -27.67 3.99 5.53
CA THR A 541 -28.54 3.51 6.61
C THR A 541 -29.56 4.56 7.04
N ALA A 542 -29.18 5.85 7.08
CA ALA A 542 -30.12 6.92 7.40
C ALA A 542 -31.20 7.08 6.32
N GLU A 543 -30.81 7.00 5.04
CA GLU A 543 -31.76 6.95 3.92
C GLU A 543 -32.66 5.72 3.97
N PHE A 544 -32.10 4.56 4.34
CA PHE A 544 -32.88 3.32 4.47
C PHE A 544 -33.87 3.38 5.64
N ALA A 545 -33.49 4.01 6.77
CA ALA A 545 -34.38 4.23 7.90
C ALA A 545 -35.55 5.15 7.51
N ALA A 546 -35.27 6.21 6.75
CA ALA A 546 -36.30 7.06 6.15
C ALA A 546 -37.22 6.25 5.20
N PHE A 547 -36.65 5.39 4.36
CA PHE A 547 -37.41 4.48 3.51
C PHE A 547 -38.30 3.52 4.32
N ARG A 548 -37.79 2.93 5.41
CA ARG A 548 -38.58 2.06 6.30
C ARG A 548 -39.78 2.79 6.88
N SER A 549 -39.62 4.05 7.30
CA SER A 549 -40.70 4.82 7.93
C SER A 549 -41.98 4.91 7.07
N LEU A 550 -41.82 4.88 5.74
CA LEU A 550 -42.91 4.88 4.75
C LEU A 550 -43.73 3.58 4.75
N TRP A 551 -43.13 2.46 5.15
CA TRP A 551 -43.76 1.14 5.12
C TRP A 551 -44.22 0.65 6.49
N THR A 552 -43.75 1.28 7.57
CA THR A 552 -44.16 0.94 8.94
C THR A 552 -45.41 1.69 9.42
N THR A 553 -45.90 2.65 8.64
CA THR A 553 -47.12 3.41 8.93
C THR A 553 -48.27 2.90 8.05
N TYR A 554 -49.15 2.07 8.61
CA TYR A 554 -50.27 1.47 7.90
C TYR A 554 -51.47 1.23 8.83
N HIS A 555 -52.66 1.09 8.23
CA HIS A 555 -53.86 0.61 8.91
C HIS A 555 -54.51 -0.54 8.14
N LEU A 556 -55.38 -1.29 8.81
CA LEU A 556 -56.03 -2.48 8.28
C LEU A 556 -57.52 -2.21 8.07
N GLU A 557 -58.03 -2.62 6.92
CA GLU A 557 -59.46 -2.58 6.58
C GLU A 557 -59.94 -4.01 6.28
N ASP A 558 -61.09 -4.40 6.83
CA ASP A 558 -61.71 -5.70 6.53
C ASP A 558 -62.49 -5.64 5.22
N VAL A 559 -62.16 -6.54 4.28
CA VAL A 559 -62.85 -6.62 3.00
C VAL A 559 -64.09 -7.52 3.15
N HIS A 560 -65.25 -6.92 3.41
CA HIS A 560 -66.52 -7.64 3.45
C HIS A 560 -67.05 -7.84 2.02
N ASN A 561 -67.11 -9.09 1.57
CA ASN A 561 -67.85 -9.44 0.36
C ASN A 561 -69.35 -9.39 0.67
N HIS A 562 -70.02 -8.31 0.28
CA HIS A 562 -71.47 -8.29 0.24
C HIS A 562 -71.95 -9.19 -0.90
N GLY A 563 -72.28 -10.44 -0.59
CA GLY A 563 -73.04 -11.33 -1.46
C GLY A 563 -72.46 -12.74 -1.57
N VAL A 564 -73.34 -13.71 -1.27
CA VAL A 564 -73.20 -15.16 -1.42
C VAL A 564 -72.64 -15.90 -0.20
N GLU A 565 -73.57 -16.22 0.71
CA GLU A 565 -73.49 -17.40 1.57
C GLU A 565 -73.37 -18.65 0.70
N THR A 566 -72.19 -19.27 0.68
CA THR A 566 -71.94 -20.72 0.72
C THR A 566 -70.49 -20.98 0.29
N THR A 567 -69.78 -21.76 1.09
CA THR A 567 -68.32 -22.07 1.10
C THR A 567 -67.47 -21.16 1.99
N LYS A 568 -66.54 -21.78 2.73
CA LYS A 568 -65.58 -21.12 3.65
C LYS A 568 -64.69 -20.15 2.87
N ILE A 569 -65.16 -18.93 2.62
CA ILE A 569 -64.39 -17.88 1.99
C ILE A 569 -63.35 -17.42 3.01
N SER A 570 -62.07 -17.59 2.68
CA SER A 570 -60.96 -17.05 3.46
C SER A 570 -61.14 -15.54 3.61
N SER A 571 -61.26 -15.05 4.85
CA SER A 571 -61.30 -13.61 5.14
C SER A 571 -60.10 -12.91 4.51
N LEU A 572 -60.36 -11.76 3.89
CA LEU A 572 -59.36 -10.92 3.23
C LEU A 572 -59.22 -9.62 4.00
N THR A 573 -57.98 -9.22 4.25
CA THR A 573 -57.65 -7.94 4.89
C THR A 573 -56.91 -7.06 3.89
N ARG A 574 -57.32 -5.80 3.81
CA ARG A 574 -56.63 -4.77 3.04
C ARG A 574 -55.69 -4.00 3.97
N VAL A 575 -54.42 -3.96 3.61
CA VAL A 575 -53.38 -3.16 4.27
C VAL A 575 -53.24 -1.86 3.50
N VAL A 576 -53.50 -0.73 4.16
CA VAL A 576 -53.45 0.60 3.57
C VAL A 576 -52.23 1.34 4.11
N PHE A 577 -51.35 1.81 3.21
CA PHE A 577 -50.13 2.53 3.56
C PHE A 577 -50.38 4.04 3.43
N ASP A 578 -50.53 4.72 4.56
CA ASP A 578 -50.96 6.13 4.60
C ASP A 578 -49.96 7.09 3.97
N THR A 579 -48.68 6.74 4.03
CA THR A 579 -47.55 7.56 3.58
C THR A 579 -47.18 7.36 2.11
N ILE A 580 -47.81 6.41 1.41
CA ILE A 580 -47.47 6.06 0.03
C ILE A 580 -48.67 6.34 -0.89
N GLN A 581 -48.49 7.24 -1.85
CA GLN A 581 -49.51 7.58 -2.85
C GLN A 581 -49.17 6.97 -4.23
N THR A 582 -50.20 6.57 -4.97
CA THR A 582 -50.10 6.18 -6.38
C THR A 582 -50.07 7.41 -7.28
N ARG A 583 -49.79 7.23 -8.59
CA ARG A 583 -49.76 8.34 -9.56
C ARG A 583 -51.07 9.13 -9.65
N ASP A 584 -52.17 8.51 -9.25
CA ASP A 584 -53.52 9.09 -9.29
C ASP A 584 -53.91 9.74 -7.94
N GLY A 585 -52.97 9.91 -7.00
CA GLY A 585 -53.21 10.50 -5.68
C GLY A 585 -53.94 9.58 -4.68
N VAL A 586 -54.15 8.31 -5.03
CA VAL A 586 -54.82 7.32 -4.18
C VAL A 586 -53.80 6.66 -3.24
N LYS A 587 -54.20 6.33 -2.00
CA LYS A 587 -53.35 5.60 -1.06
C LYS A 587 -52.98 4.22 -1.61
N PHE A 588 -51.73 3.81 -1.42
CA PHE A 588 -51.27 2.49 -1.83
C PHE A 588 -51.85 1.40 -0.92
N THR A 589 -52.42 0.34 -1.51
CA THR A 589 -53.06 -0.75 -0.76
C THR A 589 -52.63 -2.13 -1.25
N LEU A 590 -52.60 -3.10 -0.34
CA LEU A 590 -52.38 -4.52 -0.61
C LEU A 590 -53.49 -5.36 0.02
N VAL A 591 -54.02 -6.36 -0.69
CA VAL A 591 -55.05 -7.27 -0.19
C VAL A 591 -54.47 -8.68 -0.09
N GLU A 592 -54.62 -9.33 1.06
CA GLU A 592 -54.15 -10.69 1.31
C GLU A 592 -55.04 -11.39 2.37
N LYS A 593 -54.91 -12.71 2.52
CA LYS A 593 -55.65 -13.49 3.52
C LYS A 593 -55.40 -12.99 4.94
N THR A 594 -56.47 -12.77 5.71
CA THR A 594 -56.45 -12.25 7.07
C THR A 594 -55.52 -13.05 7.98
N ASP A 595 -55.58 -14.38 7.96
CA ASP A 595 -54.71 -15.25 8.78
C ASP A 595 -53.21 -14.98 8.55
N ARG A 596 -52.83 -14.68 7.31
CA ARG A 596 -51.43 -14.38 6.95
C ARG A 596 -51.01 -13.02 7.46
N VAL A 597 -51.88 -12.01 7.30
CA VAL A 597 -51.64 -10.65 7.81
C VAL A 597 -51.51 -10.68 9.34
N VAL A 598 -52.46 -11.32 10.04
CA VAL A 598 -52.43 -11.52 11.51
C VAL A 598 -51.15 -12.24 11.94
N GLY A 599 -50.74 -13.30 11.23
CA GLY A 599 -49.50 -14.01 11.50
C GLY A 599 -48.24 -13.13 11.41
N PHE A 600 -48.16 -12.22 10.43
CA PHE A 600 -47.05 -11.27 10.31
C PHE A 600 -47.11 -10.13 11.31
N LEU A 601 -48.30 -9.60 11.63
CA LEU A 601 -48.46 -8.57 12.68
C LEU A 601 -48.02 -9.11 14.04
N THR A 602 -48.41 -10.35 14.34
CA THR A 602 -47.96 -11.08 15.49
C THR A 602 -46.42 -11.20 15.49
N ALA A 603 -45.80 -11.44 14.34
CA ALA A 603 -44.34 -11.52 14.23
C ALA A 603 -43.59 -10.20 14.45
N LEU A 604 -44.23 -9.05 14.20
CA LEU A 604 -43.67 -7.73 14.45
C LEU A 604 -43.69 -7.33 15.94
N ASP A 605 -44.52 -7.97 16.76
CA ASP A 605 -44.53 -7.78 18.20
C ASP A 605 -43.36 -8.55 18.86
N TRP A 606 -42.27 -7.81 19.09
CA TRP A 606 -41.05 -8.31 19.71
C TRP A 606 -41.09 -8.27 21.24
N THR A 607 -42.10 -7.66 21.87
CA THR A 607 -42.14 -7.42 23.33
C THR A 607 -43.06 -8.39 24.08
N ALA A 608 -44.02 -9.04 23.42
CA ALA A 608 -44.89 -10.04 24.06
C ALA A 608 -44.12 -11.21 24.69
N THR A 609 -44.52 -11.69 25.87
CA THR A 609 -44.01 -12.93 26.48
C THR A 609 -44.31 -14.16 25.61
N PRO A 610 -43.47 -15.21 25.61
CA PRO A 610 -43.75 -16.41 24.83
C PRO A 610 -44.97 -17.12 25.41
N GLU A 611 -46.05 -17.22 24.64
CA GLU A 611 -47.05 -18.26 24.88
C GLU A 611 -46.39 -19.61 24.63
N ALA A 612 -46.55 -20.55 25.57
CA ALA A 612 -46.11 -21.92 25.45
C ALA A 612 -46.84 -22.59 24.28
N SER A 613 -46.27 -22.51 23.07
CA SER A 613 -46.84 -23.15 21.89
C SER A 613 -46.15 -24.48 21.62
N THR A 614 -47.00 -25.45 21.30
CA THR A 614 -46.78 -26.87 21.13
C THR A 614 -45.72 -27.21 20.08
N LEU A 615 -44.96 -28.27 20.37
CA LEU A 615 -43.93 -28.91 19.54
C LEU A 615 -44.45 -29.23 18.12
N THR A 616 -44.35 -28.27 17.21
CA THR A 616 -44.42 -28.50 15.76
C THR A 616 -42.99 -28.46 15.21
N LYS A 617 -42.57 -29.53 14.50
CA LYS A 617 -41.17 -29.74 14.08
C LYS A 617 -40.63 -28.71 13.07
N LYS A 618 -41.45 -27.82 12.50
CA LYS A 618 -41.03 -26.82 11.51
C LYS A 618 -41.71 -25.46 11.77
N LYS A 619 -40.91 -24.46 12.16
CA LYS A 619 -41.37 -23.08 12.41
C LYS A 619 -41.79 -22.40 11.10
N THR A 620 -42.85 -21.58 11.15
CA THR A 620 -43.24 -20.74 10.01
C THR A 620 -42.29 -19.56 9.86
N PHE A 621 -42.19 -18.96 8.67
CA PHE A 621 -41.33 -17.79 8.45
C PHE A 621 -41.67 -16.61 9.38
N ALA A 622 -42.96 -16.36 9.64
CA ALA A 622 -43.40 -15.35 10.60
C ALA A 622 -42.91 -15.65 12.04
N GLN A 623 -42.95 -16.91 12.48
CA GLN A 623 -42.39 -17.30 13.78
C GLN A 623 -40.86 -17.11 13.84
N LEU A 624 -40.16 -17.39 12.74
CA LEU A 624 -38.72 -17.16 12.63
C LEU A 624 -38.36 -15.66 12.71
N ILE A 625 -39.12 -14.78 12.02
CA ILE A 625 -38.96 -13.33 12.10
C ILE A 625 -39.14 -12.84 13.54
N ARG A 626 -40.18 -13.32 14.24
CA ARG A 626 -40.44 -12.94 15.63
C ARG A 626 -39.28 -13.35 16.56
N GLN A 627 -38.79 -14.58 16.40
CA GLN A 627 -37.67 -15.08 17.17
C GLN A 627 -36.41 -14.25 16.90
N LEU A 628 -36.15 -13.92 15.63
CA LEU A 628 -35.01 -13.10 15.24
C LEU A 628 -35.10 -11.70 15.85
N GLY A 629 -36.24 -11.02 15.74
CA GLY A 629 -36.45 -9.68 16.30
C GLY A 629 -36.20 -9.61 17.82
N ARG A 630 -36.62 -10.63 18.58
CA ARG A 630 -36.33 -10.72 20.02
C ARG A 630 -34.84 -10.87 20.31
N GLN A 631 -34.16 -11.76 19.58
CA GLN A 631 -32.74 -12.00 19.79
C GLN A 631 -31.88 -10.81 19.35
N LEU A 632 -32.26 -10.13 18.26
CA LEU A 632 -31.62 -8.89 17.83
C LEU A 632 -31.74 -7.81 18.89
N ARG A 633 -32.92 -7.62 19.50
CA ARG A 633 -33.12 -6.65 20.59
C ARG A 633 -32.24 -6.96 21.80
N ASP A 634 -32.26 -8.20 22.27
CA ASP A 634 -31.45 -8.65 23.42
C ASP A 634 -29.94 -8.48 23.17
N VAL A 635 -29.44 -8.85 22.00
CA VAL A 635 -28.01 -8.68 21.66
C VAL A 635 -27.65 -7.19 21.47
N ALA A 636 -28.51 -6.39 20.83
CA ALA A 636 -28.30 -4.96 20.66
C ALA A 636 -28.25 -4.22 22.01
N ASP A 637 -29.11 -4.58 22.97
CA ASP A 637 -29.10 -4.02 24.32
C ASP A 637 -27.76 -4.31 25.04
N ARG A 638 -27.22 -5.52 24.86
CA ARG A 638 -25.90 -5.89 25.39
C ARG A 638 -24.77 -5.09 24.74
N ILE A 639 -24.80 -4.92 23.41
CA ILE A 639 -23.82 -4.09 22.68
C ILE A 639 -23.89 -2.64 23.18
N CYS A 640 -25.09 -2.06 23.29
CA CYS A 640 -25.30 -0.72 23.82
C CYS A 640 -24.80 -0.56 25.26
N SER A 641 -25.01 -1.57 26.12
CA SER A 641 -24.47 -1.59 27.48
C SER A 641 -22.94 -1.65 27.48
N ASP A 642 -22.34 -2.41 26.56
CA ASP A 642 -20.90 -2.51 26.41
C ASP A 642 -20.28 -1.17 25.99
N PHE A 643 -20.85 -0.52 24.97
CA PHE A 643 -20.46 0.83 24.54
C PHE A 643 -20.42 1.82 25.71
N LYS A 644 -21.49 1.85 26.53
CA LYS A 644 -21.59 2.78 27.65
C LYS A 644 -20.60 2.48 28.78
N SER A 645 -20.26 1.21 28.99
CA SER A 645 -19.37 0.79 30.09
C SER A 645 -17.89 0.92 29.73
N ASN A 646 -17.52 0.60 28.49
CA ASN A 646 -16.12 0.45 28.08
C ASN A 646 -15.60 1.58 27.18
N HIS A 647 -16.47 2.40 26.56
CA HIS A 647 -16.06 3.46 25.63
C HIS A 647 -16.56 4.85 26.09
N ARG A 648 -15.65 5.83 26.22
CA ARG A 648 -15.95 7.19 26.72
C ARG A 648 -15.56 8.27 25.70
N SER A 649 -16.43 9.25 25.47
CA SER A 649 -16.19 10.31 24.46
C SER A 649 -15.22 11.38 24.98
N ASN A 650 -15.40 11.76 26.24
CA ASN A 650 -14.59 12.66 27.08
C ASN A 650 -14.74 12.21 28.55
N ALA A 651 -14.09 12.89 29.50
CA ALA A 651 -14.02 12.47 30.91
C ALA A 651 -15.38 12.19 31.62
N THR A 652 -16.53 12.55 31.04
CA THR A 652 -17.85 12.45 31.69
C THR A 652 -19.00 11.88 30.84
N GLU A 653 -18.87 11.66 29.52
CA GLU A 653 -19.99 11.19 28.67
C GLU A 653 -19.77 9.79 28.08
N SER A 654 -20.77 8.92 28.25
CA SER A 654 -20.82 7.57 27.68
C SER A 654 -21.08 7.61 26.17
N ARG A 655 -20.30 6.88 25.37
CA ARG A 655 -20.58 6.74 23.93
C ARG A 655 -21.76 5.80 23.67
N SER A 656 -22.46 6.01 22.56
CA SER A 656 -23.49 5.12 22.02
C SER A 656 -23.24 4.88 20.54
N SER A 657 -23.58 3.69 20.04
CA SER A 657 -23.50 3.37 18.61
C SER A 657 -24.45 4.26 17.80
N VAL A 658 -23.92 4.90 16.74
CA VAL A 658 -24.76 5.73 15.85
C VAL A 658 -25.71 4.87 15.01
N PHE A 659 -25.30 3.64 14.66
CA PHE A 659 -26.14 2.72 13.88
C PHE A 659 -27.30 2.17 14.71
N LEU A 660 -27.05 1.80 15.96
CA LEU A 660 -28.12 1.33 16.85
C LEU A 660 -29.08 2.46 17.24
N ALA A 661 -28.62 3.71 17.29
CA ALA A 661 -29.48 4.86 17.57
C ALA A 661 -30.57 5.09 16.50
N LEU A 662 -30.33 4.70 15.23
CA LEU A 662 -31.33 4.79 14.15
C LEU A 662 -32.57 3.91 14.39
N MET A 663 -32.47 2.89 15.26
CA MET A 663 -33.57 1.98 15.58
C MET A 663 -34.62 2.59 16.52
N ASP A 664 -34.22 3.51 17.41
CA ASP A 664 -35.09 4.03 18.47
C ASP A 664 -36.04 5.16 18.01
N GLY A 665 -36.01 5.52 16.72
CA GLY A 665 -36.89 6.55 16.15
C GLY A 665 -36.70 7.96 16.73
N LYS A 666 -35.68 8.15 17.58
CA LYS A 666 -35.23 9.48 18.00
C LYS A 666 -34.57 10.12 16.78
N ASN A 667 -35.35 10.88 16.01
CA ASN A 667 -34.84 11.88 15.10
C ASN A 667 -34.01 12.89 15.93
N SER A 668 -32.74 12.59 16.17
CA SER A 668 -31.78 13.65 16.49
C SER A 668 -31.75 14.53 15.26
N SER A 669 -32.35 15.71 15.36
CA SER A 669 -32.32 16.79 14.38
C SER A 669 -31.01 16.78 13.58
N GLY A 670 -31.14 16.72 12.25
CA GLY A 670 -30.09 16.40 11.27
C GLY A 670 -28.88 17.33 11.21
N ARG A 671 -28.07 17.43 12.27
CA ARG A 671 -26.79 18.13 12.20
C ARG A 671 -25.68 17.73 13.18
N SER A 672 -25.88 16.79 14.12
CA SER A 672 -24.80 16.37 15.06
C SER A 672 -24.23 14.97 14.84
N SER A 673 -24.74 14.20 13.88
CA SER A 673 -24.33 12.80 13.64
C SER A 673 -23.04 12.64 12.84
N MET A 674 -22.37 13.74 12.42
CA MET A 674 -21.09 13.64 11.71
C MET A 674 -19.94 13.15 12.60
N SER A 675 -20.13 13.04 13.92
CA SER A 675 -19.05 12.84 14.90
C SER A 675 -18.69 11.40 15.24
N LEU A 676 -18.78 10.46 14.30
CA LEU A 676 -18.45 9.05 14.58
C LEU A 676 -17.03 8.93 15.17
N LEU A 677 -16.06 9.70 14.65
CA LEU A 677 -14.70 9.89 15.22
C LEU A 677 -14.07 11.25 14.85
N GLU A 678 -14.87 12.30 14.63
CA GLU A 678 -14.62 13.58 13.91
C GLU A 678 -13.26 14.31 14.03
N ARG A 679 -12.37 13.96 14.98
CA ARG A 679 -11.04 14.56 15.15
C ARG A 679 -9.88 13.56 15.23
N SER A 680 -10.15 12.29 14.91
CA SER A 680 -9.24 11.15 15.05
C SER A 680 -8.11 11.10 14.00
N MET A 681 -7.58 12.22 13.53
CA MET A 681 -6.31 12.24 12.77
C MET A 681 -5.11 12.21 13.73
N GLU A 682 -5.20 11.38 14.77
CA GLU A 682 -4.18 11.27 15.78
C GLU A 682 -3.04 10.38 15.28
N ARG A 683 -1.79 10.87 15.40
CA ARG A 683 -0.56 10.18 14.95
C ARG A 683 -0.45 8.74 15.46
N ASN A 684 -0.94 8.49 16.68
CA ASN A 684 -0.88 7.18 17.33
C ASN A 684 -1.69 6.10 16.59
N LEU A 685 -2.67 6.50 15.77
CA LEU A 685 -3.48 5.54 15.00
C LEU A 685 -2.71 4.93 13.83
N LEU A 686 -1.76 5.66 13.25
CA LEU A 686 -0.90 5.12 12.19
C LEU A 686 0.02 4.02 12.73
N ALA A 687 0.31 4.03 14.04
CA ALA A 687 1.12 3.03 14.69
C ALA A 687 0.35 1.74 15.02
N LEU A 688 -0.99 1.77 14.93
CA LEU A 688 -1.83 0.58 15.00
C LEU A 688 -1.76 -0.19 13.67
N SER A 689 -0.59 -0.77 13.37
CA SER A 689 -0.52 -1.83 12.39
C SER A 689 -0.71 -3.14 13.11
N ASP A 690 -1.70 -3.93 12.71
CA ASP A 690 -1.80 -5.28 13.24
C ASP A 690 -0.50 -6.03 12.94
N GLN A 691 0.08 -6.66 13.96
CA GLN A 691 1.26 -7.50 13.78
C GLN A 691 0.96 -8.69 12.84
N ASP A 692 -0.31 -9.10 12.70
CA ASP A 692 -0.77 -10.16 11.77
C ASP A 692 -2.19 -9.98 11.15
N GLY A 693 -2.81 -8.80 11.25
CA GLY A 693 -4.27 -8.63 11.16
C GLY A 693 -4.87 -8.03 9.88
N LEU A 694 -4.15 -8.07 8.74
CA LEU A 694 -4.74 -7.76 7.43
C LEU A 694 -6.04 -8.52 7.16
N SER A 695 -6.21 -9.71 7.77
CA SER A 695 -7.43 -10.52 7.65
C SER A 695 -8.66 -9.92 8.34
N VAL A 696 -8.52 -9.23 9.48
CA VAL A 696 -9.68 -8.79 10.28
C VAL A 696 -10.22 -7.47 9.74
N ALA A 697 -9.36 -6.49 9.47
CA ALA A 697 -9.82 -5.24 8.87
C ALA A 697 -10.41 -5.45 7.46
N SER A 698 -9.85 -6.37 6.66
CA SER A 698 -10.45 -6.76 5.38
C SER A 698 -11.81 -7.43 5.58
N CYS A 699 -11.96 -8.27 6.61
CA CYS A 699 -13.24 -8.87 6.99
C CYS A 699 -14.27 -7.80 7.41
N MET A 700 -13.89 -6.82 8.22
CA MET A 700 -14.76 -5.70 8.62
C MET A 700 -15.16 -4.82 7.43
N MET A 701 -14.24 -4.54 6.51
CA MET A 701 -14.55 -3.84 5.27
C MET A 701 -15.60 -4.60 4.44
N GLU A 702 -15.44 -5.92 4.28
CA GLU A 702 -16.42 -6.73 3.55
C GLU A 702 -17.77 -6.79 4.26
N ILE A 703 -17.81 -6.80 5.60
CA ILE A 703 -19.07 -6.69 6.36
C ILE A 703 -19.79 -5.37 6.02
N ILE A 704 -19.06 -4.24 6.03
CA ILE A 704 -19.63 -2.92 5.70
C ILE A 704 -20.17 -2.92 4.26
N THR A 705 -19.37 -3.39 3.29
CA THR A 705 -19.79 -3.47 1.89
C THR A 705 -21.00 -4.38 1.70
N CYS A 706 -21.02 -5.54 2.36
CA CYS A 706 -22.15 -6.47 2.32
C CYS A 706 -23.42 -5.83 2.90
N CYS A 707 -23.33 -5.11 4.02
CA CYS A 707 -24.48 -4.40 4.60
C CYS A 707 -25.00 -3.32 3.65
N GLN A 708 -24.10 -2.51 3.10
CA GLN A 708 -24.45 -1.46 2.14
C GLN A 708 -25.16 -2.02 0.90
N ARG A 709 -24.57 -3.06 0.27
CA ARG A 709 -25.18 -3.74 -0.88
C ARG A 709 -26.54 -4.31 -0.52
N SER A 710 -26.65 -5.01 0.61
CA SER A 710 -27.90 -5.65 1.05
C SER A 710 -29.03 -4.63 1.22
N LEU A 711 -28.75 -3.48 1.86
CA LEU A 711 -29.73 -2.39 2.03
C LEU A 711 -30.18 -1.82 0.67
N GLN A 712 -29.24 -1.51 -0.21
CA GLN A 712 -29.54 -0.92 -1.52
C GLN A 712 -30.35 -1.88 -2.42
N VAL A 713 -29.95 -3.16 -2.50
CA VAL A 713 -30.66 -4.15 -3.31
C VAL A 713 -32.03 -4.45 -2.73
N PHE A 714 -32.17 -4.56 -1.40
CA PHE A 714 -33.48 -4.74 -0.76
C PHE A 714 -34.44 -3.60 -1.09
N ARG A 715 -33.98 -2.34 -0.95
CA ARG A 715 -34.75 -1.14 -1.30
C ARG A 715 -35.18 -1.17 -2.76
N SER A 716 -34.23 -1.37 -3.68
CA SER A 716 -34.49 -1.41 -5.13
C SER A 716 -35.55 -2.47 -5.49
N ARG A 717 -35.49 -3.64 -4.84
CA ARG A 717 -36.47 -4.72 -5.04
C ARG A 717 -37.87 -4.34 -4.56
N VAL A 718 -37.99 -3.72 -3.40
CA VAL A 718 -39.29 -3.25 -2.89
C VAL A 718 -39.88 -2.18 -3.81
N GLU A 719 -39.07 -1.22 -4.26
CA GLU A 719 -39.48 -0.18 -5.20
C GLU A 719 -39.88 -0.76 -6.58
N GLN A 720 -39.21 -1.82 -7.05
CA GLN A 720 -39.58 -2.54 -8.26
C GLN A 720 -40.94 -3.25 -8.12
N LEU A 721 -41.14 -3.95 -7.00
CA LEU A 721 -42.40 -4.64 -6.71
C LEU A 721 -43.55 -3.64 -6.55
N GLN A 722 -43.30 -2.51 -5.87
CA GLN A 722 -44.25 -1.41 -5.76
C GLN A 722 -44.66 -0.88 -7.15
N ARG A 723 -43.68 -0.63 -8.04
CA ARG A 723 -43.97 -0.19 -9.42
C ARG A 723 -44.84 -1.19 -10.18
N LEU A 724 -44.56 -2.49 -10.07
CA LEU A 724 -45.39 -3.53 -10.70
C LEU A 724 -46.83 -3.51 -10.17
N VAL A 725 -47.01 -3.25 -8.88
CA VAL A 725 -48.35 -3.17 -8.25
C VAL A 725 -49.09 -1.92 -8.73
N THR A 726 -48.43 -0.76 -8.74
CA THR A 726 -49.02 0.51 -9.16
C THR A 726 -49.34 0.55 -10.66
N GLU A 727 -48.53 -0.10 -11.50
CA GLU A 727 -48.77 -0.19 -12.96
C GLU A 727 -49.81 -1.26 -13.35
N GLY A 728 -50.40 -1.97 -12.38
CA GLY A 728 -51.36 -3.05 -12.64
C GLY A 728 -50.75 -4.32 -13.24
N LYS A 729 -49.41 -4.41 -13.32
CA LYS A 729 -48.66 -5.54 -13.90
C LYS A 729 -48.32 -6.65 -12.87
N ALA A 730 -48.65 -6.44 -11.60
CA ALA A 730 -48.32 -7.38 -10.53
C ALA A 730 -49.24 -8.61 -10.48
N ARG A 731 -48.63 -9.80 -10.62
CA ARG A 731 -49.25 -11.10 -10.31
C ARG A 731 -49.43 -11.29 -8.80
N THR A 732 -50.25 -12.25 -8.39
CA THR A 732 -50.48 -12.61 -6.96
C THR A 732 -49.18 -12.87 -6.21
N ASN A 733 -48.22 -13.56 -6.84
CA ASN A 733 -46.90 -13.79 -6.24
C ASN A 733 -46.11 -12.49 -6.01
N HIS A 734 -46.20 -11.50 -6.91
CA HIS A 734 -45.52 -10.20 -6.72
C HIS A 734 -46.09 -9.45 -5.50
N ARG A 735 -47.42 -9.42 -5.36
CA ARG A 735 -48.12 -8.76 -4.23
C ARG A 735 -47.77 -9.43 -2.90
N ARG A 736 -47.76 -10.76 -2.88
CA ARG A 736 -47.39 -11.57 -1.71
C ARG A 736 -45.93 -11.39 -1.31
N THR A 737 -45.02 -11.37 -2.28
CA THR A 737 -43.60 -11.12 -2.04
C THR A 737 -43.39 -9.72 -1.50
N LEU A 738 -44.05 -8.70 -2.05
CA LEU A 738 -43.99 -7.33 -1.55
C LEU A 738 -44.44 -7.25 -0.09
N LEU A 739 -45.60 -7.83 0.24
CA LEU A 739 -46.11 -7.86 1.60
C LEU A 739 -45.15 -8.58 2.57
N THR A 740 -44.59 -9.72 2.14
CA THR A 740 -43.62 -10.48 2.94
C THR A 740 -42.33 -9.68 3.16
N SER A 741 -41.84 -8.96 2.14
CA SER A 741 -40.68 -8.07 2.27
C SER A 741 -40.95 -6.91 3.22
N ILE A 742 -42.13 -6.30 3.17
CA ILE A 742 -42.52 -5.21 4.09
C ILE A 742 -42.52 -5.67 5.54
N PHE A 743 -43.08 -6.85 5.82
CA PHE A 743 -43.10 -7.39 7.18
C PHE A 743 -41.73 -7.90 7.66
N PHE A 744 -40.85 -8.33 6.75
CA PHE A 744 -39.49 -8.71 7.08
C PHE A 744 -38.55 -7.51 7.27
N LEU A 745 -38.89 -6.36 6.67
CA LEU A 745 -38.08 -5.14 6.61
C LEU A 745 -37.48 -4.72 7.97
N PRO A 746 -38.23 -4.66 9.09
CA PRO A 746 -37.66 -4.22 10.37
C PRO A 746 -36.60 -5.18 10.92
N ALA A 747 -36.82 -6.50 10.79
CA ALA A 747 -35.84 -7.49 11.24
C ALA A 747 -34.61 -7.52 10.33
N PHE A 748 -34.82 -7.34 9.02
CA PHE A 748 -33.74 -7.24 8.03
C PHE A 748 -32.83 -6.05 8.32
N GLU A 749 -33.39 -4.84 8.45
CA GLU A 749 -32.63 -3.62 8.73
C GLU A 749 -31.85 -3.75 10.05
N TYR A 750 -32.51 -4.25 11.10
CA TYR A 750 -31.89 -4.39 12.41
C TYR A 750 -30.68 -5.33 12.38
N MET A 751 -30.74 -6.42 11.60
CA MET A 751 -29.56 -7.26 11.40
C MET A 751 -28.40 -6.48 10.76
N GLN A 752 -28.66 -5.62 9.78
CA GLN A 752 -27.62 -4.79 9.14
C GLN A 752 -27.05 -3.77 10.14
N LEU A 753 -27.91 -3.04 10.86
CA LEU A 753 -27.49 -2.01 11.81
C LEU A 753 -26.73 -2.59 13.01
N MET A 754 -27.15 -3.75 13.53
CA MET A 754 -26.42 -4.45 14.59
C MET A 754 -25.03 -4.90 14.08
N SER A 755 -24.95 -5.41 12.85
CA SER A 755 -23.67 -5.82 12.26
C SER A 755 -22.72 -4.64 12.10
N LEU A 756 -23.21 -3.50 11.63
CA LEU A 756 -22.45 -2.25 11.53
C LEU A 756 -22.04 -1.71 12.92
N GLY A 757 -22.91 -1.84 13.93
CA GLY A 757 -22.60 -1.48 15.32
C GLY A 757 -21.48 -2.33 15.94
N ILE A 758 -21.35 -3.61 15.56
CA ILE A 758 -20.23 -4.47 15.99
C ILE A 758 -18.92 -4.02 15.34
N VAL A 759 -18.94 -3.59 14.08
CA VAL A 759 -17.75 -3.05 13.40
C VAL A 759 -17.36 -1.68 13.98
N GLU A 760 -18.35 -0.81 14.23
CA GLU A 760 -18.17 0.47 14.92
C GLU A 760 -17.51 0.27 16.29
N HIS A 761 -17.97 -0.72 17.07
CA HIS A 761 -17.41 -1.03 18.39
C HIS A 761 -15.90 -1.30 18.33
N GLN A 762 -15.48 -2.16 17.41
CA GLN A 762 -14.07 -2.50 17.26
C GLN A 762 -13.24 -1.29 16.79
N LEU A 763 -13.79 -0.46 15.91
CA LEU A 763 -13.10 0.76 15.47
C LEU A 763 -12.94 1.77 16.62
N VAL A 764 -13.98 1.96 17.43
CA VAL A 764 -13.94 2.83 18.61
C VAL A 764 -12.96 2.30 19.65
N HIS A 765 -12.87 0.97 19.83
CA HIS A 765 -11.87 0.37 20.70
C HIS A 765 -10.44 0.69 20.24
N LEU A 766 -10.13 0.48 18.95
CA LEU A 766 -8.82 0.81 18.40
C LEU A 766 -8.49 2.30 18.59
N TYR A 767 -9.48 3.17 18.43
CA TYR A 767 -9.32 4.60 18.70
C TYR A 767 -8.97 4.89 20.17
N ASP A 768 -9.68 4.28 21.10
CA ASP A 768 -9.42 4.46 22.53
C ASP A 768 -8.03 3.94 22.92
N VAL A 769 -7.58 2.82 22.32
CA VAL A 769 -6.22 2.26 22.51
C VAL A 769 -5.15 3.24 22.04
N ALA A 770 -5.29 3.83 20.86
CA ALA A 770 -4.35 4.83 20.37
C ALA A 770 -4.26 6.07 21.29
N ARG A 771 -5.38 6.47 21.91
CA ARG A 771 -5.40 7.61 22.84
C ARG A 771 -4.70 7.31 24.17
N GLN A 772 -4.87 6.10 24.71
CA GLN A 772 -4.34 5.74 26.03
C GLN A 772 -2.90 5.24 26.05
N GLN A 773 -2.23 5.05 24.91
CA GLN A 773 -0.78 4.78 24.88
C GLN A 773 0.07 5.86 25.59
N LYS A 774 -0.52 7.00 25.98
CA LYS A 774 0.12 8.02 26.85
C LYS A 774 -0.01 7.76 28.36
N SER A 775 -0.83 6.82 28.82
CA SER A 775 -1.07 6.57 30.26
C SER A 775 -1.36 5.09 30.58
N THR A 776 -0.34 4.37 31.07
CA THR A 776 -0.39 3.10 31.83
C THR A 776 -1.15 1.87 31.26
N ASN A 777 -0.55 0.69 31.44
CA ASN A 777 -1.04 -0.66 31.07
C ASN A 777 -2.39 -1.05 31.72
N ILE A 778 -3.51 -0.53 31.20
CA ILE A 778 -4.84 -1.04 31.55
C ILE A 778 -5.51 -1.49 30.25
N SER A 779 -5.98 -2.74 30.21
CA SER A 779 -6.77 -3.23 29.08
C SER A 779 -8.07 -2.43 28.99
N LEU A 780 -8.15 -1.53 28.02
CA LEU A 780 -9.25 -0.59 27.81
C LEU A 780 -10.63 -1.23 27.67
N CYS A 781 -10.69 -2.36 26.97
CA CYS A 781 -11.88 -3.18 26.86
C CYS A 781 -11.44 -4.65 26.89
N PRO A 782 -11.72 -5.41 27.97
CA PRO A 782 -11.35 -6.83 28.06
C PRO A 782 -12.04 -7.71 27.01
N ARG A 783 -13.06 -7.19 26.32
CA ARG A 783 -13.88 -7.91 25.34
C ARG A 783 -13.43 -7.73 23.89
N ALA A 784 -12.49 -6.82 23.61
CA ALA A 784 -12.09 -6.48 22.24
C ALA A 784 -11.54 -7.67 21.44
N VAL A 785 -10.74 -8.55 22.06
CA VAL A 785 -10.22 -9.76 21.42
C VAL A 785 -11.37 -10.69 20.99
N ASN A 786 -12.39 -10.83 21.83
CA ASN A 786 -13.57 -11.65 21.52
C ASN A 786 -14.41 -11.02 20.39
N VAL A 787 -14.52 -9.68 20.36
CA VAL A 787 -15.21 -8.94 19.29
C VAL A 787 -14.45 -9.04 17.96
N GLU A 788 -13.11 -8.98 17.99
CA GLU A 788 -12.26 -9.17 16.83
C GLU A 788 -12.44 -10.56 16.21
N GLN A 789 -12.42 -11.61 17.03
CA GLN A 789 -12.66 -12.99 16.61
C GLN A 789 -14.09 -13.21 16.08
N LEU A 790 -15.05 -12.40 16.54
CA LEU A 790 -16.44 -12.47 16.09
C LEU A 790 -16.61 -12.04 14.63
N GLN A 791 -15.75 -11.15 14.11
CA GLN A 791 -15.89 -10.55 12.78
C GLN A 791 -15.97 -11.62 11.67
N ARG A 792 -15.14 -12.67 11.72
CA ARG A 792 -15.17 -13.75 10.70
C ARG A 792 -16.49 -14.51 10.66
N LYS A 793 -17.09 -14.76 11.84
CA LYS A 793 -18.40 -15.42 11.94
C LYS A 793 -19.54 -14.48 11.53
N LEU A 794 -19.41 -13.19 11.85
CA LEU A 794 -20.35 -12.16 11.43
C LEU A 794 -20.40 -12.04 9.90
N LEU A 795 -19.25 -12.08 9.23
CA LEU A 795 -19.17 -12.05 7.77
C LEU A 795 -19.91 -13.23 7.11
N GLN A 796 -19.74 -14.44 7.64
CA GLN A 796 -20.46 -15.63 7.14
C GLN A 796 -21.98 -15.51 7.35
N CYS A 797 -22.40 -14.86 8.43
CA CYS A 797 -23.81 -14.62 8.70
C CYS A 797 -24.39 -13.57 7.74
N ILE A 798 -23.73 -12.43 7.59
CA ILE A 798 -24.28 -11.27 6.85
C ILE A 798 -24.33 -11.51 5.33
N THR A 799 -23.37 -12.25 4.78
CA THR A 799 -23.36 -12.66 3.37
C THR A 799 -24.57 -13.53 3.00
N SER A 800 -25.18 -14.25 3.95
CA SER A 800 -26.41 -15.00 3.68
C SER A 800 -27.63 -14.11 3.40
N PHE A 801 -27.60 -12.84 3.83
CA PHE A 801 -28.67 -11.87 3.57
C PHE A 801 -28.61 -11.29 2.15
N GLU A 802 -27.47 -11.36 1.45
CA GLU A 802 -27.41 -10.97 0.04
C GLU A 802 -28.28 -11.88 -0.84
N GLY A 803 -28.34 -13.18 -0.52
CA GLY A 803 -29.23 -14.15 -1.15
C GLY A 803 -30.73 -13.89 -0.91
N CYS A 804 -31.09 -13.07 0.08
CA CYS A 804 -32.47 -12.62 0.27
C CYS A 804 -32.87 -11.55 -0.75
N THR A 805 -31.89 -10.94 -1.43
CA THR A 805 -32.06 -9.74 -2.26
C THR A 805 -31.91 -10.01 -3.77
N GLY A 806 -31.29 -11.13 -4.18
CA GLY A 806 -30.99 -11.44 -5.59
C GLY A 806 -31.94 -12.44 -6.29
N GLY A 807 -32.45 -12.06 -7.48
CA GLY A 807 -33.10 -12.94 -8.46
C GLY A 807 -34.63 -12.85 -8.56
N SER A 808 -35.17 -12.97 -9.79
CA SER A 808 -36.61 -13.08 -10.11
C SER A 808 -37.33 -14.19 -9.32
N GLU A 809 -36.56 -15.13 -8.74
CA GLU A 809 -37.01 -16.26 -7.95
C GLU A 809 -36.30 -16.37 -6.58
N ALA A 810 -35.94 -15.26 -5.93
CA ALA A 810 -35.58 -15.30 -4.51
C ALA A 810 -36.80 -15.79 -3.71
N SER A 811 -36.86 -17.11 -3.53
CA SER A 811 -37.96 -17.81 -2.86
C SER A 811 -37.94 -17.52 -1.36
N GLN A 812 -39.11 -17.60 -0.74
CA GLN A 812 -39.27 -17.54 0.72
C GLN A 812 -38.27 -18.46 1.48
N LYS A 813 -37.82 -19.55 0.85
CA LYS A 813 -36.79 -20.46 1.39
C LYS A 813 -35.42 -19.81 1.59
N SER A 814 -35.02 -18.87 0.73
CA SER A 814 -33.74 -18.14 0.87
C SER A 814 -33.77 -17.23 2.11
N GLY A 815 -34.89 -16.53 2.31
CA GLY A 815 -35.13 -15.72 3.51
C GLY A 815 -35.18 -16.55 4.80
N GLU A 816 -35.86 -17.70 4.77
CA GLU A 816 -35.90 -18.65 5.90
C GLU A 816 -34.49 -19.13 6.29
N GLN A 817 -33.66 -19.51 5.31
CA GLN A 817 -32.28 -19.95 5.56
C GLN A 817 -31.40 -18.84 6.13
N ALA A 818 -31.53 -17.60 5.65
CA ALA A 818 -30.78 -16.46 6.20
C ALA A 818 -31.17 -16.17 7.65
N VAL A 819 -32.48 -16.21 7.97
CA VAL A 819 -32.97 -16.03 9.34
C VAL A 819 -32.49 -17.15 10.26
N GLU A 820 -32.50 -18.41 9.80
CA GLU A 820 -31.98 -19.53 10.58
C GLU A 820 -30.48 -19.39 10.88
N ARG A 821 -29.68 -18.98 9.89
CA ARG A 821 -28.25 -18.69 10.08
C ARG A 821 -28.03 -17.51 11.04
N ALA A 822 -28.84 -16.47 10.94
CA ALA A 822 -28.79 -15.34 11.88
C ALA A 822 -29.09 -15.79 13.31
N LEU A 823 -30.12 -16.61 13.52
CA LEU A 823 -30.43 -17.19 14.83
C LEU A 823 -29.27 -18.06 15.33
N GLN A 824 -28.65 -18.88 14.47
CA GLN A 824 -27.48 -19.68 14.85
C GLN A 824 -26.31 -18.80 15.28
N PHE A 825 -26.06 -17.71 14.56
CA PHE A 825 -25.02 -16.73 14.88
C PHE A 825 -25.29 -16.05 16.24
N LEU A 826 -26.49 -15.49 16.43
CA LEU A 826 -26.87 -14.77 17.67
C LEU A 826 -26.82 -15.66 18.91
N ASN A 827 -27.12 -16.96 18.77
CA ASN A 827 -27.06 -17.92 19.88
C ASN A 827 -25.67 -18.53 20.10
N SER A 828 -24.69 -18.21 19.25
CA SER A 828 -23.37 -18.82 19.29
C SER A 828 -22.60 -18.48 20.57
N LYS A 829 -21.67 -19.37 20.95
CA LYS A 829 -20.74 -19.11 22.07
C LYS A 829 -19.89 -17.86 21.84
N ALA A 830 -19.60 -17.53 20.59
CA ALA A 830 -18.79 -16.37 20.23
C ALA A 830 -19.50 -15.05 20.57
N VAL A 831 -20.79 -14.91 20.22
CA VAL A 831 -21.58 -13.72 20.58
C VAL A 831 -21.70 -13.59 22.10
N LYS A 832 -21.91 -14.70 22.82
CA LYS A 832 -21.98 -14.70 24.29
C LYS A 832 -20.64 -14.31 24.95
N ALA A 833 -19.51 -14.69 24.35
CA ALA A 833 -18.19 -14.33 24.84
C ALA A 833 -17.83 -12.85 24.55
N ALA A 834 -18.27 -12.33 23.41
CA ALA A 834 -18.08 -10.92 23.04
C ALA A 834 -19.01 -9.99 23.83
N PHE A 835 -20.28 -10.37 23.99
CA PHE A 835 -21.34 -9.58 24.64
C PHE A 835 -22.14 -10.45 25.63
N PRO A 836 -21.61 -10.69 26.84
CA PRO A 836 -22.29 -11.46 27.88
C PRO A 836 -23.54 -10.74 28.38
N SER A 837 -24.52 -11.52 28.86
CA SER A 837 -25.72 -10.97 29.50
C SER A 837 -25.36 -10.29 30.82
N SER A 838 -26.00 -9.16 31.11
CA SER A 838 -25.88 -8.39 32.37
C SER A 838 -26.35 -9.13 33.63
N LYS A 839 -26.71 -10.43 33.50
CA LYS A 839 -26.91 -11.36 34.61
C LYS A 839 -25.68 -12.27 34.73
N CYS A 840 -24.62 -11.74 35.32
CA CYS A 840 -23.60 -12.47 36.05
C CYS A 840 -23.13 -11.57 37.18
#